data_AF-A0A6H1TYF1-F1
#
_entry.id   AF-A0A6H1TYF1-F1
#
_cell.length_a   1.000
_cell.length_b   1.000
_cell.length_c   1.000
_cell.angle_alpha   90.00
_cell.angle_beta   90.00
_cell.angle_gamma   90.00
#
_symmetry.space_group_name_H-M   'P 1'
#
loop_
_entity.id
_entity.type
_entity.pdbx_description
1 polymer ?
#
loop_
_entity_poly.entity_id
_entity_poly.type
_entity_poly.pdbx_seq_one_letter_code
_entity_poly.pdbx_strand_id
1 'polypeptide(L)'
;MMEILGTFGSDVLIGTPNADMIQALAGNDIATGLDANDLIFGNQGGDVLAGNTGRDTIFGGRDNDTIWGGKDGDHLYGDLGKDTILGDFGDDFIRGGTLDPTSIADVESDLLFGNRGRDTLIGDAGDDTLWGGKDNDLLQGEAGNDRLSGDIGSDTLIGGEGNDIFAIGRLTGIPGVISTGGNTLAEADRIEDFSNGEDRIELIGDLTFDQLTLTVENCNTVIRDSESGQFLATVIGVTNLEASDFIPLTPTPESDSSQASRPLPIPTFTLTSTPTPTPISAPEPTPTPISAPEPTPTPTPAPEPTPAPEPTPTPISAPEPTPTPISAPEPTPTPTPTPISAPEPTPTPTPAPEPTPAPEPTPAPEPTPTPTPAPAPEPTPEPTPAPTPAPEPTPAPTPAPTPAPEPTPAPTPAPTPAPTPTPAPEPAPAPEPTPISNPVYNFSTASNPVQEGDTTNTVTVLSLNRSANAVAEDVTLGFSTNQGGGNVTTATAGDDFNGAAIVVSFAAGETSKVVPFEILGDTTHENDEYIWLVMTGFSGSGQIGTTQPDAGFKILNDDTAPAVPTATDDGNYNVNVGQTFTLATSATNDLLDNDILGFPTATLTQFGGGSLGGAVTDNTAGSSVNLAGGTLTVNADGSLSLANPNTTGTYSFNYRLENSVGSNDGTITIEVTAAPTATDDGNYNVNVGETLTIATSATNDLLDNDTLGFPTATLTQFGGGSLGGAVTDNTAGSSVNLAGGTLTVNADGSISLANPNTTGTFTFDYQLENSQGTDTATATIVVQEPPTATDDAYTAETNQTLTIATADANDIIDNDTVGSPAATITRFGGGSLGGAVTDNTAGSSVNLAGGTLTVNADGSLTLANPNTTGTYSFNYRLENSVGSNDGTITIEVTAAPTATDDSGYLVASGGTLSVATTDTNDLLDNDMLGSPVSTLTTFGGGDLGGDVTTNAAGDAVGLAGGTLTVNGDGSFSLTNPTVPGSYNFDYQLSNSAGTSDGTVNILVGIPPVAVADGVNDPATTTVNEELYVLFLDATGQVYNASPFTAFGGLLGNDTLGFPAASITSFGDGDLGGFVTDHAAGSSVALAGGTLTVNSDGSITLVNALALGATNTFSYRLENAAGVSDTEVTLFVV
;
A
#
# COMPACT_ATOMS: atom_id res chain seq x y z
N MET A 1 -29.18 30.55 -17.89
CA MET A 1 -28.78 30.54 -16.48
C MET A 1 -30.05 30.51 -15.67
N MET A 2 -30.70 29.36 -15.75
CA MET A 2 -31.58 28.83 -14.73
C MET A 2 -30.71 28.45 -13.53
N GLU A 3 -31.32 28.42 -12.35
CA GLU A 3 -30.68 27.97 -11.12
C GLU A 3 -31.34 26.64 -10.73
N ILE A 4 -30.52 25.61 -10.58
CA ILE A 4 -30.90 24.27 -10.17
C ILE A 4 -30.21 24.01 -8.84
N LEU A 5 -31.00 23.66 -7.84
CA LEU A 5 -30.57 23.49 -6.46
C LEU A 5 -31.01 22.09 -6.02
N GLY A 6 -30.05 21.28 -5.54
CA GLY A 6 -30.31 20.00 -4.90
C GLY A 6 -30.84 20.16 -3.48
N THR A 7 -30.67 19.10 -2.68
CA THR A 7 -31.14 19.04 -1.30
C THR A 7 -29.97 18.98 -0.31
N PHE A 8 -29.92 17.98 0.56
CA PHE A 8 -28.77 17.69 1.45
C PHE A 8 -28.62 16.16 1.59
N GLY A 9 -28.81 15.46 0.46
CA GLY A 9 -28.54 14.04 0.29
C GLY A 9 -28.75 13.63 -1.18
N SER A 10 -27.99 12.64 -1.64
CA SER A 10 -27.85 12.17 -3.03
C SER A 10 -29.01 12.46 -4.00
N ASP A 11 -28.81 13.50 -4.81
CA ASP A 11 -29.70 13.99 -5.86
C ASP A 11 -29.20 13.61 -7.27
N VAL A 12 -30.09 13.75 -8.27
CA VAL A 12 -29.75 13.60 -9.70
C VAL A 12 -30.21 14.85 -10.44
N LEU A 13 -29.27 15.74 -10.71
CA LEU A 13 -29.50 17.09 -11.24
C LEU A 13 -29.13 17.15 -12.72
N ILE A 14 -30.11 17.47 -13.56
CA ILE A 14 -29.93 17.56 -15.01
C ILE A 14 -30.32 18.98 -15.46
N GLY A 15 -29.37 19.66 -16.10
CA GLY A 15 -29.48 20.98 -16.67
C GLY A 15 -30.43 21.08 -17.86
N THR A 16 -30.47 22.25 -18.49
CA THR A 16 -31.18 22.48 -19.74
C THR A 16 -30.21 22.69 -20.90
N PRO A 17 -30.65 22.62 -22.17
CA PRO A 17 -29.82 22.98 -23.32
C PRO A 17 -29.49 24.49 -23.45
N ASN A 18 -29.25 25.17 -22.33
CA ASN A 18 -28.77 26.54 -22.25
C ASN A 18 -28.05 26.74 -20.90
N ALA A 19 -26.73 26.96 -20.91
CA ALA A 19 -25.93 27.66 -19.90
C ALA A 19 -26.62 27.97 -18.54
N ASP A 20 -26.60 27.06 -17.58
CA ASP A 20 -27.28 27.02 -16.29
C ASP A 20 -26.30 27.09 -15.09
N MET A 21 -26.84 27.08 -13.88
CA MET A 21 -26.07 27.03 -12.64
C MET A 21 -26.65 25.92 -11.75
N ILE A 22 -25.85 24.89 -11.48
CA ILE A 22 -26.21 23.72 -10.68
C ILE A 22 -25.43 23.79 -9.35
N GLN A 23 -26.15 23.75 -8.23
CA GLN A 23 -25.61 23.59 -6.88
C GLN A 23 -26.18 22.29 -6.32
N ALA A 24 -25.32 21.28 -6.14
CA ALA A 24 -25.71 19.95 -5.65
C ALA A 24 -26.01 19.98 -4.13
N LEU A 25 -25.01 20.47 -3.37
CA LEU A 25 -24.99 20.96 -1.98
C LEU A 25 -24.36 20.01 -0.95
N ALA A 26 -24.96 18.84 -0.71
CA ALA A 26 -24.40 17.87 0.23
C ALA A 26 -24.96 16.46 0.02
N GLY A 27 -24.09 15.46 0.11
CA GLY A 27 -24.37 14.07 -0.25
C GLY A 27 -23.88 13.77 -1.66
N ASN A 28 -23.63 12.50 -1.95
CA ASN A 28 -23.04 12.05 -3.21
C ASN A 28 -24.02 12.24 -4.38
N ASP A 29 -23.83 13.30 -5.16
CA ASP A 29 -24.76 13.80 -6.16
C ASP A 29 -24.32 13.44 -7.60
N ILE A 30 -25.29 13.40 -8.52
CA ILE A 30 -25.00 13.24 -9.96
C ILE A 30 -25.49 14.48 -10.71
N ALA A 31 -24.56 15.31 -11.20
CA ALA A 31 -24.87 16.55 -11.91
C ALA A 31 -24.51 16.47 -13.40
N THR A 32 -25.34 17.06 -14.27
CA THR A 32 -25.12 17.05 -15.72
C THR A 32 -25.59 18.35 -16.36
N GLY A 33 -24.70 19.10 -17.01
CA GLY A 33 -24.98 20.39 -17.67
C GLY A 33 -25.83 20.28 -18.95
N LEU A 34 -25.27 19.63 -19.98
CA LEU A 34 -25.80 19.33 -21.33
C LEU A 34 -25.23 20.21 -22.48
N ASP A 35 -25.90 21.33 -22.81
CA ASP A 35 -25.54 22.20 -23.96
C ASP A 35 -25.36 23.67 -23.52
N ALA A 36 -24.21 24.25 -23.88
CA ALA A 36 -23.70 25.60 -23.60
C ALA A 36 -23.19 25.83 -22.16
N ASN A 37 -22.45 26.92 -21.98
CA ASN A 37 -21.64 27.25 -20.79
C ASN A 37 -22.34 27.14 -19.42
N ASP A 38 -22.14 26.02 -18.74
CA ASP A 38 -22.71 25.71 -17.43
C ASP A 38 -21.75 26.02 -16.27
N LEU A 39 -22.30 26.21 -15.07
CA LEU A 39 -21.57 26.36 -13.81
C LEU A 39 -22.08 25.33 -12.80
N ILE A 40 -21.24 24.37 -12.42
CA ILE A 40 -21.60 23.23 -11.59
C ILE A 40 -20.77 23.25 -10.29
N PHE A 41 -21.42 23.04 -9.16
CA PHE A 41 -20.78 22.85 -7.86
C PHE A 41 -21.34 21.58 -7.20
N GLY A 42 -20.50 20.60 -6.85
CA GLY A 42 -20.85 19.47 -5.98
C GLY A 42 -21.06 19.91 -4.53
N ASN A 43 -20.01 20.52 -3.96
CA ASN A 43 -19.83 21.16 -2.66
C ASN A 43 -19.44 20.25 -1.48
N GLN A 44 -20.09 19.11 -1.27
CA GLN A 44 -19.70 18.12 -0.25
C GLN A 44 -20.33 16.74 -0.48
N GLY A 45 -19.55 15.81 -0.99
CA GLY A 45 -19.97 14.46 -1.34
C GLY A 45 -18.96 13.86 -2.30
N GLY A 46 -18.98 12.54 -2.47
CA GLY A 46 -18.26 11.95 -3.60
C GLY A 46 -19.14 12.00 -4.85
N ASP A 47 -19.06 13.09 -5.61
CA ASP A 47 -20.01 13.46 -6.66
C ASP A 47 -19.56 13.03 -8.06
N VAL A 48 -20.52 13.05 -8.99
CA VAL A 48 -20.38 12.60 -10.38
C VAL A 48 -20.85 13.73 -11.28
N LEU A 49 -19.92 14.60 -11.69
CA LEU A 49 -20.19 15.90 -12.31
C LEU A 49 -19.80 15.91 -13.80
N ALA A 50 -20.70 16.31 -14.71
CA ALA A 50 -20.44 16.31 -16.15
C ALA A 50 -20.95 17.57 -16.90
N GLY A 51 -20.06 18.30 -17.58
CA GLY A 51 -20.42 19.46 -18.42
C GLY A 51 -21.15 19.05 -19.71
N ASN A 52 -20.46 18.27 -20.55
CA ASN A 52 -20.83 17.61 -21.81
C ASN A 52 -20.53 18.38 -23.11
N THR A 53 -21.09 19.59 -23.30
CA THR A 53 -20.80 20.44 -24.48
C THR A 53 -21.03 21.91 -24.15
N GLY A 54 -19.97 22.64 -23.85
CA GLY A 54 -20.14 24.00 -23.38
C GLY A 54 -18.81 24.73 -23.37
N ARG A 55 -18.56 25.54 -22.35
CA ARG A 55 -17.21 25.88 -21.88
C ARG A 55 -17.43 26.21 -20.43
N ASP A 56 -17.47 25.13 -19.69
CA ASP A 56 -18.17 24.98 -18.45
C ASP A 56 -17.20 25.26 -17.30
N THR A 57 -17.74 25.37 -16.09
CA THR A 57 -16.92 25.54 -14.90
C THR A 57 -17.45 24.61 -13.83
N ILE A 58 -16.67 23.60 -13.48
CA ILE A 58 -17.06 22.53 -12.57
C ILE A 58 -16.14 22.58 -11.35
N PHE A 59 -16.76 22.66 -10.18
CA PHE A 59 -16.13 22.47 -8.88
C PHE A 59 -16.68 21.19 -8.28
N GLY A 60 -15.80 20.28 -7.87
CA GLY A 60 -16.10 19.15 -6.99
C GLY A 60 -16.57 19.68 -5.64
N GLY A 61 -15.66 19.77 -4.67
CA GLY A 61 -15.80 20.67 -3.54
C GLY A 61 -15.22 20.12 -2.24
N ARG A 62 -15.58 18.88 -1.89
CA ARG A 62 -15.12 18.13 -0.70
C ARG A 62 -15.51 16.67 -0.79
N ASP A 63 -14.60 15.81 -0.32
CA ASP A 63 -14.66 14.36 -0.47
C ASP A 63 -14.39 13.96 -1.95
N ASN A 64 -14.26 12.67 -2.26
CA ASN A 64 -13.63 12.23 -3.52
C ASN A 64 -14.56 12.34 -4.74
N ASP A 65 -14.29 13.29 -5.64
CA ASP A 65 -15.13 13.63 -6.79
C ASP A 65 -14.69 12.96 -8.11
N THR A 66 -15.64 12.77 -9.04
CA THR A 66 -15.35 12.38 -10.43
C THR A 66 -15.97 13.37 -11.42
N ILE A 67 -15.11 14.01 -12.22
CA ILE A 67 -15.46 15.17 -13.05
C ILE A 67 -15.16 14.89 -14.52
N TRP A 68 -16.12 15.19 -15.40
CA TRP A 68 -15.96 15.23 -16.86
C TRP A 68 -16.29 16.62 -17.42
N GLY A 69 -15.36 17.27 -18.10
CA GLY A 69 -15.64 18.47 -18.91
C GLY A 69 -16.50 18.10 -20.13
N GLY A 70 -15.85 17.66 -21.21
CA GLY A 70 -16.47 16.78 -22.19
C GLY A 70 -16.54 17.28 -23.63
N LYS A 71 -16.43 18.60 -23.90
CA LYS A 71 -16.23 19.18 -25.25
C LYS A 71 -16.21 20.70 -25.25
N ASP A 72 -15.25 21.23 -26.03
CA ASP A 72 -14.78 22.62 -26.03
C ASP A 72 -14.09 22.96 -24.68
N GLY A 73 -13.22 23.99 -24.64
CA GLY A 73 -12.30 24.20 -23.49
C GLY A 73 -12.96 24.60 -22.16
N ASP A 74 -12.99 23.67 -21.20
CA ASP A 74 -13.63 23.75 -19.89
C ASP A 74 -12.67 24.18 -18.77
N HIS A 75 -13.22 24.48 -17.59
CA HIS A 75 -12.48 24.77 -16.35
C HIS A 75 -12.92 23.80 -15.24
N LEU A 76 -12.04 22.92 -14.79
CA LEU A 76 -12.33 21.83 -13.86
C LEU A 76 -11.47 21.94 -12.59
N TYR A 77 -12.09 21.80 -11.43
CA TYR A 77 -11.48 21.88 -10.10
C TYR A 77 -12.04 20.75 -9.21
N GLY A 78 -11.18 19.96 -8.57
CA GLY A 78 -11.59 19.01 -7.51
C GLY A 78 -11.91 19.71 -6.18
N ASP A 79 -11.11 20.73 -5.85
CA ASP A 79 -11.08 21.52 -4.61
C ASP A 79 -10.44 20.82 -3.39
N LEU A 80 -11.03 19.75 -2.84
CA LEU A 80 -10.56 19.09 -1.59
C LEU A 80 -10.92 17.58 -1.53
N GLY A 81 -10.06 16.70 -2.04
CA GLY A 81 -10.43 15.29 -2.19
C GLY A 81 -9.32 14.33 -2.62
N LYS A 82 -9.72 13.31 -3.38
CA LYS A 82 -8.82 12.40 -4.13
C LYS A 82 -9.54 12.13 -5.43
N ASP A 83 -9.38 13.07 -6.33
CA ASP A 83 -10.36 13.37 -7.36
C ASP A 83 -9.91 12.81 -8.72
N THR A 84 -10.88 12.57 -9.59
CA THR A 84 -10.62 11.99 -10.91
C THR A 84 -11.25 12.89 -11.98
N ILE A 85 -10.39 13.62 -12.70
CA ILE A 85 -10.82 14.75 -13.56
C ILE A 85 -10.42 14.49 -15.01
N LEU A 86 -11.40 14.56 -15.92
CA LEU A 86 -11.23 14.32 -17.36
C LEU A 86 -11.72 15.52 -18.19
N GLY A 87 -10.83 16.16 -18.96
CA GLY A 87 -11.20 17.22 -19.93
C GLY A 87 -11.95 16.68 -21.16
N ASP A 88 -11.56 15.49 -21.62
CA ASP A 88 -12.13 14.72 -22.74
C ASP A 88 -11.84 15.32 -24.15
N PHE A 89 -12.20 16.59 -24.42
CA PHE A 89 -12.09 17.22 -25.76
C PHE A 89 -12.09 18.79 -25.73
N GLY A 90 -11.04 19.45 -25.26
CA GLY A 90 -10.99 20.92 -25.17
C GLY A 90 -9.73 21.63 -25.67
N ASP A 91 -9.52 22.83 -25.14
CA ASP A 91 -8.20 23.35 -24.74
C ASP A 91 -8.43 23.61 -23.23
N ASP A 92 -8.30 22.58 -22.40
CA ASP A 92 -8.90 22.52 -21.05
C ASP A 92 -8.01 23.09 -19.95
N PHE A 93 -8.62 23.60 -18.87
CA PHE A 93 -7.93 23.93 -17.62
C PHE A 93 -8.39 22.98 -16.52
N ILE A 94 -7.47 22.20 -15.97
CA ILE A 94 -7.69 21.18 -14.96
C ILE A 94 -6.79 21.49 -13.75
N ARG A 95 -7.38 21.49 -12.56
CA ARG A 95 -6.65 21.56 -11.29
C ARG A 95 -7.22 20.53 -10.32
N GLY A 96 -6.37 19.86 -9.56
CA GLY A 96 -6.78 19.04 -8.42
C GLY A 96 -7.39 19.93 -7.33
N GLY A 97 -6.52 20.60 -6.57
CA GLY A 97 -6.91 21.46 -5.46
C GLY A 97 -7.64 22.77 -5.80
N THR A 98 -7.91 23.57 -4.76
CA THR A 98 -8.80 24.75 -4.88
C THR A 98 -8.28 25.92 -5.73
N LEU A 99 -9.19 26.83 -6.10
CA LEU A 99 -8.86 28.12 -6.72
C LEU A 99 -8.21 29.18 -5.79
N ASP A 100 -8.19 29.00 -4.47
CA ASP A 100 -7.72 30.01 -3.52
C ASP A 100 -6.41 29.58 -2.83
N PRO A 101 -5.24 30.16 -3.17
CA PRO A 101 -3.96 29.85 -2.51
C PRO A 101 -3.86 30.38 -1.06
N THR A 102 -4.98 30.71 -0.44
CA THR A 102 -5.13 30.97 1.00
C THR A 102 -6.17 30.06 1.69
N SER A 103 -6.67 29.04 0.98
CA SER A 103 -7.40 27.91 1.57
C SER A 103 -6.47 27.06 2.47
N ILE A 104 -7.02 25.98 3.01
CA ILE A 104 -6.18 24.81 3.35
C ILE A 104 -5.74 24.25 1.98
N ALA A 105 -4.44 24.05 1.78
CA ALA A 105 -3.97 23.32 0.60
C ALA A 105 -4.52 21.91 0.68
N ASP A 106 -4.98 21.38 -0.45
CA ASP A 106 -5.09 19.93 -0.57
C ASP A 106 -3.70 19.32 -0.34
N VAL A 107 -3.63 18.14 0.25
CA VAL A 107 -2.41 17.35 0.46
C VAL A 107 -2.65 15.87 0.15
N GLU A 108 -3.75 15.56 -0.53
CA GLU A 108 -4.19 14.21 -0.78
C GLU A 108 -3.56 13.63 -2.07
N SER A 109 -4.31 13.28 -3.14
CA SER A 109 -3.70 12.75 -4.39
C SER A 109 -4.71 12.58 -5.53
N ASP A 110 -4.50 13.26 -6.64
CA ASP A 110 -5.47 13.38 -7.72
C ASP A 110 -5.04 12.73 -9.04
N LEU A 111 -6.04 12.48 -9.89
CA LEU A 111 -5.93 11.71 -11.13
C LEU A 111 -6.44 12.54 -12.32
N LEU A 112 -5.53 13.27 -12.97
CA LEU A 112 -5.84 14.30 -13.96
C LEU A 112 -5.59 13.80 -15.40
N PHE A 113 -6.57 13.97 -16.29
CA PHE A 113 -6.47 13.62 -17.71
C PHE A 113 -6.99 14.74 -18.63
N GLY A 114 -6.12 15.40 -19.40
CA GLY A 114 -6.57 16.33 -20.47
C GLY A 114 -7.31 15.58 -21.59
N ASN A 115 -6.70 14.50 -22.06
CA ASN A 115 -7.08 13.61 -23.16
C ASN A 115 -6.85 14.18 -24.56
N ARG A 116 -7.39 15.37 -24.89
CA ARG A 116 -7.36 15.92 -26.26
C ARG A 116 -7.51 17.43 -26.32
N GLY A 117 -6.39 18.11 -26.40
CA GLY A 117 -6.37 19.52 -26.62
C GLY A 117 -5.00 20.13 -26.42
N ARG A 118 -5.00 21.27 -25.75
CA ARG A 118 -3.78 21.97 -25.36
C ARG A 118 -4.02 22.41 -23.94
N ASP A 119 -3.98 21.39 -23.11
CA ASP A 119 -4.61 21.35 -21.82
C ASP A 119 -3.59 21.81 -20.77
N THR A 120 -4.08 22.37 -19.68
CA THR A 120 -3.27 22.83 -18.55
C THR A 120 -3.70 22.07 -17.32
N LEU A 121 -2.86 21.15 -16.86
CA LEU A 121 -3.08 20.31 -15.68
C LEU A 121 -2.17 20.80 -14.55
N ILE A 122 -2.75 21.02 -13.37
CA ILE A 122 -2.03 21.38 -12.15
C ILE A 122 -2.46 20.43 -11.03
N GLY A 123 -1.53 19.73 -10.40
CA GLY A 123 -1.82 18.88 -9.23
C GLY A 123 -2.30 19.70 -8.03
N ASP A 124 -1.39 20.52 -7.50
CA ASP A 124 -1.33 21.13 -6.16
C ASP A 124 -0.37 20.37 -5.23
N ALA A 125 -0.77 20.02 -4.02
CA ALA A 125 0.08 19.26 -3.11
C ALA A 125 -0.59 17.91 -2.84
N GLY A 126 0.21 16.86 -2.86
CA GLY A 126 -0.26 15.48 -2.99
C GLY A 126 0.73 14.66 -3.81
N ASP A 127 0.60 13.34 -3.82
CA ASP A 127 1.37 12.48 -4.72
C ASP A 127 0.55 12.25 -6.01
N ASP A 128 0.55 13.22 -6.93
CA ASP A 128 -0.44 13.30 -8.01
C ASP A 128 -0.04 12.51 -9.27
N THR A 129 -1.01 12.24 -10.15
CA THR A 129 -0.71 11.68 -11.49
C THR A 129 -1.46 12.40 -12.61
N LEU A 130 -0.69 12.99 -13.53
CA LEU A 130 -1.14 13.86 -14.61
C LEU A 130 -0.84 13.23 -15.98
N TRP A 131 -1.86 13.12 -16.84
CA TRP A 131 -1.73 12.78 -18.26
C TRP A 131 -2.26 13.91 -19.15
N GLY A 132 -1.41 14.50 -19.99
CA GLY A 132 -1.82 15.47 -21.01
C GLY A 132 -2.74 14.82 -22.04
N GLY A 133 -2.17 13.98 -22.91
CA GLY A 133 -2.91 13.04 -23.74
C GLY A 133 -2.63 13.24 -25.22
N LYS A 134 -3.08 14.37 -25.79
CA LYS A 134 -2.93 14.67 -27.22
C LYS A 134 -2.95 16.15 -27.54
N ASP A 135 -2.04 16.50 -28.45
CA ASP A 135 -1.77 17.80 -29.10
C ASP A 135 -0.63 18.61 -28.43
N ASN A 136 -0.83 19.50 -27.45
CA ASN A 136 0.30 20.27 -26.86
C ASN A 136 0.00 20.82 -25.46
N ASP A 137 0.45 20.12 -24.42
CA ASP A 137 -0.04 20.28 -23.05
C ASP A 137 0.98 20.92 -22.08
N LEU A 138 0.47 21.43 -20.95
CA LEU A 138 1.24 21.92 -19.81
C LEU A 138 0.82 21.15 -18.56
N LEU A 139 1.74 20.38 -17.98
CA LEU A 139 1.55 19.63 -16.75
C LEU A 139 2.48 20.22 -15.67
N GLN A 140 1.93 20.50 -14.50
CA GLN A 140 2.66 20.98 -13.34
C GLN A 140 2.20 20.20 -12.10
N GLY A 141 3.10 19.49 -11.42
CA GLY A 141 2.77 18.82 -10.16
C GLY A 141 2.47 19.83 -9.05
N GLU A 142 3.48 20.67 -8.77
CA GLU A 142 3.63 21.64 -7.67
C GLU A 142 4.31 21.06 -6.40
N ALA A 143 3.72 20.12 -5.64
CA ALA A 143 4.31 19.71 -4.35
C ALA A 143 3.91 18.31 -3.80
N GLY A 144 4.48 17.25 -4.38
CA GLY A 144 4.65 15.95 -3.72
C GLY A 144 5.55 15.03 -4.55
N ASN A 145 5.29 13.73 -4.64
CA ASN A 145 6.11 12.82 -5.46
C ASN A 145 5.34 12.50 -6.76
N ASP A 146 5.33 13.45 -7.67
CA ASP A 146 4.35 13.53 -8.75
C ASP A 146 4.72 12.65 -9.96
N ARG A 147 3.71 12.24 -10.73
CA ARG A 147 3.89 11.43 -11.94
C ARG A 147 3.28 12.11 -13.17
N LEU A 148 4.13 12.57 -14.08
CA LEU A 148 3.73 13.36 -15.26
C LEU A 148 3.98 12.59 -16.56
N SER A 149 2.98 12.53 -17.43
CA SER A 149 3.11 12.08 -18.83
C SER A 149 2.42 13.06 -19.78
N GLY A 150 3.17 13.65 -20.73
CA GLY A 150 2.55 14.43 -21.81
C GLY A 150 1.70 13.56 -22.76
N ASP A 151 2.01 12.26 -22.84
CA ASP A 151 1.53 11.34 -23.85
C ASP A 151 1.87 11.81 -25.28
N ILE A 152 0.96 12.39 -26.08
CA ILE A 152 1.19 12.60 -27.52
C ILE A 152 1.22 14.08 -27.90
N GLY A 153 2.39 14.70 -27.86
CA GLY A 153 2.48 16.13 -28.17
C GLY A 153 3.89 16.68 -28.35
N SER A 154 4.12 17.79 -27.66
CA SER A 154 5.43 18.41 -27.44
C SER A 154 5.23 19.30 -26.23
N ASP A 155 5.23 18.62 -25.09
CA ASP A 155 4.51 19.08 -23.91
C ASP A 155 5.49 19.72 -22.92
N THR A 156 4.97 20.47 -21.95
CA THR A 156 5.78 21.10 -20.91
C THR A 156 5.46 20.46 -19.59
N LEU A 157 6.42 19.73 -19.04
CA LEU A 157 6.35 19.02 -17.77
C LEU A 157 7.19 19.80 -16.75
N ILE A 158 6.58 20.06 -15.61
CA ILE A 158 7.14 20.75 -14.45
C ILE A 158 6.80 19.86 -13.25
N GLY A 159 7.81 19.39 -12.53
CA GLY A 159 7.59 18.56 -11.33
C GLY A 159 7.11 19.46 -10.18
N GLY A 160 7.98 19.67 -9.20
CA GLY A 160 7.80 20.72 -8.22
C GLY A 160 8.79 20.64 -7.06
N GLU A 161 8.26 20.61 -5.83
CA GLU A 161 9.01 20.23 -4.63
C GLU A 161 8.79 18.73 -4.33
N GLY A 162 9.60 17.85 -4.95
CA GLY A 162 9.28 16.42 -5.01
C GLY A 162 10.43 15.41 -5.22
N ASN A 163 10.04 14.20 -5.63
CA ASN A 163 10.91 13.16 -6.21
C ASN A 163 10.20 12.61 -7.45
N ASP A 164 10.16 13.41 -8.52
CA ASP A 164 9.10 13.31 -9.52
C ASP A 164 9.43 12.29 -10.63
N ILE A 165 8.39 11.71 -11.22
CA ILE A 165 8.50 10.67 -12.27
C ILE A 165 7.96 11.21 -13.60
N PHE A 166 8.88 11.58 -14.49
CA PHE A 166 8.57 12.00 -15.86
C PHE A 166 8.54 10.81 -16.80
N ALA A 167 7.36 10.45 -17.32
CA ALA A 167 7.19 9.32 -18.24
C ALA A 167 7.45 9.75 -19.70
N ILE A 168 8.43 9.10 -20.36
CA ILE A 168 8.77 9.35 -21.77
C ILE A 168 9.00 8.01 -22.49
N GLY A 169 8.71 7.92 -23.79
CA GLY A 169 9.09 6.70 -24.51
C GLY A 169 8.37 6.41 -25.81
N ARG A 170 8.17 5.12 -26.10
CA ARG A 170 7.61 4.59 -27.36
C ARG A 170 6.14 4.24 -27.21
N LEU A 171 5.29 4.89 -28.01
CA LEU A 171 3.85 4.65 -28.04
C LEU A 171 3.51 3.64 -29.14
N THR A 172 3.47 2.35 -28.77
CA THR A 172 3.15 1.28 -29.72
C THR A 172 1.63 1.15 -29.96
N GLY A 173 1.24 0.51 -31.06
CA GLY A 173 -0.17 0.24 -31.40
C GLY A 173 -0.92 1.37 -32.13
N ILE A 174 -0.45 2.62 -32.07
CA ILE A 174 -1.13 3.78 -32.69
C ILE A 174 -0.63 4.02 -34.13
N PRO A 175 -1.48 3.98 -35.18
CA PRO A 175 -1.01 4.15 -36.55
C PRO A 175 -0.58 5.60 -36.88
N GLY A 176 0.72 5.87 -36.82
CA GLY A 176 1.33 7.15 -37.20
C GLY A 176 1.81 8.01 -36.03
N VAL A 177 1.63 7.52 -34.80
CA VAL A 177 2.26 8.02 -33.57
C VAL A 177 3.12 6.88 -33.02
N ILE A 178 4.31 7.19 -32.51
CA ILE A 178 5.36 6.17 -32.25
C ILE A 178 6.23 6.47 -31.02
N SER A 179 6.12 7.67 -30.45
CA SER A 179 6.79 8.13 -29.24
C SER A 179 5.95 9.20 -28.55
N THR A 180 6.36 9.64 -27.36
CA THR A 180 5.69 10.75 -26.66
C THR A 180 5.86 12.07 -27.43
N GLY A 181 7.10 12.57 -27.47
CA GLY A 181 7.55 13.53 -28.47
C GLY A 181 7.61 12.95 -29.90
N GLY A 182 8.26 13.66 -30.82
CA GLY A 182 8.10 13.48 -32.26
C GLY A 182 9.38 13.25 -33.08
N ASN A 183 9.38 13.81 -34.29
CA ASN A 183 10.41 13.60 -35.32
C ASN A 183 11.42 14.76 -35.38
N THR A 184 11.17 15.86 -34.67
CA THR A 184 12.07 17.01 -34.57
C THR A 184 12.25 17.47 -33.13
N LEU A 185 13.33 18.21 -32.85
CA LEU A 185 13.59 18.81 -31.53
C LEU A 185 12.51 19.83 -31.09
N ALA A 186 11.70 20.33 -32.02
CA ALA A 186 10.57 21.23 -31.73
C ALA A 186 9.23 20.46 -31.60
N GLU A 187 9.30 19.13 -31.62
CA GLU A 187 8.22 18.19 -31.31
C GLU A 187 8.64 17.32 -30.10
N ALA A 188 9.64 17.73 -29.32
CA ALA A 188 10.12 17.00 -28.15
C ALA A 188 9.44 17.53 -26.89
N ASP A 189 9.25 16.65 -25.90
CA ASP A 189 8.73 17.02 -24.59
C ASP A 189 9.77 17.90 -23.86
N ARG A 190 9.32 18.75 -22.92
CA ARG A 190 10.18 19.66 -22.15
C ARG A 190 10.04 19.31 -20.68
N ILE A 191 11.13 18.98 -20.01
CA ILE A 191 11.17 18.86 -18.55
C ILE A 191 11.98 20.04 -18.03
N GLU A 192 11.32 21.02 -17.40
CA GLU A 192 11.90 22.36 -17.18
C GLU A 192 12.80 22.46 -15.92
N ASP A 193 12.62 21.58 -14.93
CA ASP A 193 13.11 21.74 -13.55
C ASP A 193 13.86 20.54 -12.93
N PHE A 194 13.97 19.41 -13.65
CA PHE A 194 14.55 18.12 -13.20
C PHE A 194 15.75 18.21 -12.24
N SER A 195 15.58 17.62 -11.05
CA SER A 195 16.54 17.58 -9.94
C SER A 195 17.25 16.23 -9.84
N ASN A 196 18.47 16.15 -10.39
CA ASN A 196 19.32 14.94 -10.39
C ASN A 196 19.44 14.28 -9.00
N GLY A 197 18.90 13.06 -8.86
CA GLY A 197 19.03 12.25 -7.65
C GLY A 197 17.85 12.34 -6.68
N GLU A 198 16.89 13.21 -6.97
CA GLU A 198 15.56 13.26 -6.37
C GLU A 198 14.56 12.78 -7.46
N ASP A 199 14.55 13.45 -8.61
CA ASP A 199 13.69 13.10 -9.76
C ASP A 199 14.18 11.92 -10.60
N ARG A 200 13.23 11.31 -11.34
CA ARG A 200 13.42 10.13 -12.19
C ARG A 200 12.69 10.25 -13.53
N ILE A 201 13.22 9.54 -14.53
CA ILE A 201 12.61 9.42 -15.87
C ILE A 201 12.17 7.98 -16.10
N GLU A 202 10.86 7.74 -16.25
CA GLU A 202 10.35 6.42 -16.60
C GLU A 202 10.40 6.22 -18.12
N LEU A 203 10.81 5.01 -18.55
CA LEU A 203 10.83 4.62 -19.96
C LEU A 203 9.62 3.76 -20.32
N ILE A 204 8.66 4.33 -21.05
CA ILE A 204 7.45 3.61 -21.49
C ILE A 204 7.65 2.89 -22.84
N GLY A 205 6.93 1.77 -23.02
CA GLY A 205 6.95 0.95 -24.23
C GLY A 205 7.92 -0.23 -24.12
N ASP A 206 8.83 -0.39 -25.08
CA ASP A 206 9.88 -1.42 -25.10
C ASP A 206 11.31 -0.83 -24.99
N LEU A 207 11.42 0.39 -24.46
CA LEU A 207 12.70 1.10 -24.29
C LEU A 207 13.46 0.65 -23.04
N THR A 208 14.77 0.54 -23.20
CA THR A 208 15.75 0.45 -22.12
C THR A 208 16.77 1.58 -22.26
N PHE A 209 17.53 1.87 -21.20
CA PHE A 209 18.54 2.95 -21.21
C PHE A 209 19.58 2.77 -22.34
N ASP A 210 19.99 1.54 -22.63
CA ASP A 210 20.93 1.22 -23.73
C ASP A 210 20.37 1.53 -25.13
N GLN A 211 19.05 1.71 -25.28
CA GLN A 211 18.40 2.13 -26.52
C GLN A 211 18.26 3.67 -26.63
N LEU A 212 18.77 4.45 -25.67
CA LEU A 212 18.74 5.91 -25.71
C LEU A 212 20.00 6.51 -26.36
N THR A 213 19.84 7.70 -26.94
CA THR A 213 20.92 8.56 -27.41
C THR A 213 20.81 9.92 -26.71
N LEU A 214 21.57 10.07 -25.63
CA LEU A 214 21.66 11.30 -24.84
C LEU A 214 22.66 12.27 -25.48
N THR A 215 22.27 13.55 -25.61
CA THR A 215 23.10 14.58 -26.25
C THR A 215 22.89 15.95 -25.61
N VAL A 216 23.97 16.60 -25.17
CA VAL A 216 23.89 17.92 -24.55
C VAL A 216 23.91 19.02 -25.62
N GLU A 217 22.82 19.78 -25.73
CA GLU A 217 22.67 20.92 -26.63
C GLU A 217 22.25 22.17 -25.83
N ASN A 218 23.04 23.26 -25.92
CA ASN A 218 22.79 24.54 -25.21
C ASN A 218 22.60 24.45 -23.68
N CYS A 219 23.29 23.51 -23.02
CA CYS A 219 23.16 23.18 -21.58
C CYS A 219 21.86 22.44 -21.18
N ASN A 220 21.14 21.88 -22.15
CA ASN A 220 20.03 20.96 -21.93
C ASN A 220 20.42 19.56 -22.42
N THR A 221 19.85 18.49 -21.86
CA THR A 221 20.04 17.12 -22.36
C THR A 221 18.86 16.71 -23.25
N VAL A 222 19.14 16.53 -24.53
CA VAL A 222 18.19 16.00 -25.52
C VAL A 222 18.25 14.47 -25.50
N ILE A 223 17.12 13.84 -25.21
CA ILE A 223 16.91 12.39 -25.18
C ILE A 223 16.31 11.94 -26.51
N ARG A 224 16.92 10.95 -27.15
CA ARG A 224 16.45 10.34 -28.40
C ARG A 224 16.39 8.82 -28.31
N ASP A 225 15.47 8.20 -29.04
CA ASP A 225 15.50 6.76 -29.34
C ASP A 225 16.61 6.50 -30.38
N SER A 226 17.54 5.60 -30.06
CA SER A 226 18.70 5.25 -30.90
C SER A 226 18.36 4.46 -32.16
N GLU A 227 17.21 3.78 -32.21
CA GLU A 227 16.80 2.92 -33.32
C GLU A 227 15.96 3.70 -34.34
N SER A 228 14.98 4.47 -33.86
CA SER A 228 14.12 5.29 -34.71
C SER A 228 14.73 6.67 -35.04
N GLY A 229 15.61 7.18 -34.17
CA GLY A 229 16.17 8.53 -34.24
C GLY A 229 15.21 9.64 -33.77
N GLN A 230 14.06 9.28 -33.20
CA GLN A 230 13.06 10.21 -32.71
C GLN A 230 13.50 10.94 -31.44
N PHE A 231 12.90 12.10 -31.20
CA PHE A 231 13.10 12.90 -29.99
C PHE A 231 12.03 12.51 -28.98
N LEU A 232 12.45 12.19 -27.76
CA LEU A 232 11.54 11.92 -26.64
C LEU A 232 11.36 13.25 -25.88
N ALA A 233 12.28 13.56 -24.98
CA ALA A 233 12.27 14.80 -24.19
C ALA A 233 13.57 15.60 -24.31
N THR A 234 13.50 16.86 -23.88
CA THR A 234 14.62 17.77 -23.65
C THR A 234 14.59 18.22 -22.19
N VAL A 235 15.51 17.71 -21.38
CA VAL A 235 15.67 18.07 -19.97
C VAL A 235 16.47 19.36 -19.87
N ILE A 236 15.90 20.39 -19.27
CA ILE A 236 16.42 21.76 -19.29
C ILE A 236 17.46 21.95 -18.18
N GLY A 237 18.56 22.65 -18.48
CA GLY A 237 19.64 22.92 -17.52
C GLY A 237 20.53 21.73 -17.12
N VAL A 238 20.03 20.50 -17.23
CA VAL A 238 20.72 19.25 -16.89
C VAL A 238 21.64 18.79 -18.03
N THR A 239 22.84 18.30 -17.70
CA THR A 239 23.87 17.92 -18.69
C THR A 239 24.55 16.56 -18.46
N ASN A 240 24.07 15.78 -17.48
CA ASN A 240 24.81 14.68 -16.87
C ASN A 240 23.91 13.50 -16.46
N LEU A 241 22.82 13.24 -17.20
CA LEU A 241 21.94 12.12 -16.91
C LEU A 241 22.69 10.78 -17.05
N GLU A 242 22.59 9.94 -16.03
CA GLU A 242 23.17 8.60 -15.95
C GLU A 242 22.09 7.52 -15.81
N ALA A 243 22.46 6.24 -15.88
CA ALA A 243 21.50 5.13 -15.88
C ALA A 243 20.68 5.01 -14.57
N SER A 244 21.18 5.59 -13.46
CA SER A 244 20.47 5.73 -12.18
C SER A 244 19.18 6.54 -12.31
N ASP A 245 19.19 7.55 -13.16
CA ASP A 245 18.17 8.59 -13.21
C ASP A 245 16.92 8.07 -13.95
N PHE A 246 17.04 6.93 -14.63
CA PHE A 246 15.96 6.27 -15.35
C PHE A 246 15.36 5.11 -14.55
N ILE A 247 14.06 4.87 -14.72
CA ILE A 247 13.35 3.69 -14.18
C ILE A 247 13.15 2.69 -15.34
N PRO A 248 13.80 1.50 -15.31
CA PRO A 248 13.51 0.43 -16.25
C PRO A 248 12.20 -0.28 -15.86
N LEU A 249 11.41 -0.66 -16.86
CA LEU A 249 10.14 -1.38 -16.64
C LEU A 249 10.35 -2.69 -15.88
N THR A 250 9.82 -2.77 -14.66
CA THR A 250 9.49 -4.06 -14.05
C THR A 250 8.29 -4.64 -14.81
N PRO A 251 8.23 -5.97 -15.04
CA PRO A 251 7.17 -6.58 -15.84
C PRO A 251 5.87 -6.76 -15.03
N THR A 252 5.26 -5.65 -14.61
CA THR A 252 3.82 -5.58 -14.33
C THR A 252 3.03 -5.81 -15.63
N PRO A 253 1.79 -6.30 -15.57
CA PRO A 253 0.98 -6.48 -16.78
C PRO A 253 0.73 -5.12 -17.46
N GLU A 254 0.83 -5.08 -18.79
CA GLU A 254 0.65 -3.87 -19.60
C GLU A 254 -0.59 -3.08 -19.17
N SER A 255 -0.40 -1.85 -18.68
CA SER A 255 -1.45 -0.85 -18.53
C SER A 255 -1.89 -0.40 -19.92
N ASP A 256 -2.78 -1.19 -20.53
CA ASP A 256 -3.24 -1.07 -21.92
C ASP A 256 -3.58 0.39 -22.29
N SER A 257 -2.76 1.00 -23.15
CA SER A 257 -2.96 2.36 -23.65
C SER A 257 -4.25 2.53 -24.48
N SER A 258 -4.97 1.43 -24.76
CA SER A 258 -6.35 1.51 -25.26
C SER A 258 -7.36 2.04 -24.24
N GLN A 259 -7.04 2.08 -22.94
CA GLN A 259 -7.93 2.68 -21.93
C GLN A 259 -8.08 4.20 -22.15
N ALA A 260 -7.01 4.93 -22.45
CA ALA A 260 -7.03 6.33 -22.92
C ALA A 260 -7.66 6.52 -24.33
N SER A 261 -8.34 5.50 -24.85
CA SER A 261 -9.17 5.56 -26.07
C SER A 261 -10.46 4.74 -25.95
N ARG A 262 -10.81 4.30 -24.73
CA ARG A 262 -12.10 3.73 -24.38
C ARG A 262 -12.89 4.79 -23.61
N PRO A 263 -14.01 5.31 -24.14
CA PRO A 263 -14.90 6.08 -23.29
C PRO A 263 -15.38 5.18 -22.15
N LEU A 264 -15.09 5.58 -20.91
CA LEU A 264 -15.94 5.26 -19.77
C LEU A 264 -17.39 5.63 -20.15
N PRO A 265 -18.40 4.90 -19.65
CA PRO A 265 -19.77 5.07 -20.11
C PRO A 265 -20.36 6.40 -19.61
N ILE A 266 -20.12 7.49 -20.38
CA ILE A 266 -20.77 8.80 -20.22
C ILE A 266 -22.27 8.56 -19.97
N PRO A 267 -22.85 9.09 -18.87
CA PRO A 267 -24.23 8.81 -18.46
C PRO A 267 -25.24 9.37 -19.48
N THR A 268 -25.50 8.58 -20.52
CA THR A 268 -26.16 9.01 -21.75
C THR A 268 -27.68 8.95 -21.60
N PHE A 269 -28.23 9.89 -20.82
CA PHE A 269 -29.65 10.02 -20.52
C PHE A 269 -30.51 10.40 -21.75
N THR A 270 -30.78 9.41 -22.61
CA THR A 270 -31.68 9.60 -23.75
C THR A 270 -33.12 9.88 -23.30
N LEU A 271 -33.62 11.08 -23.59
CA LEU A 271 -35.00 11.49 -23.30
C LEU A 271 -36.02 10.67 -24.11
N THR A 272 -36.46 9.54 -23.55
CA THR A 272 -37.56 8.75 -24.13
C THR A 272 -38.89 9.50 -24.03
N SER A 273 -39.64 9.54 -25.13
CA SER A 273 -40.74 10.48 -25.33
C SER A 273 -41.91 10.31 -24.35
N THR A 274 -42.41 11.43 -23.84
CA THR A 274 -43.58 11.58 -22.97
C THR A 274 -44.73 10.58 -23.22
N PRO A 275 -45.19 9.83 -22.20
CA PRO A 275 -46.38 8.98 -22.33
C PRO A 275 -47.65 9.85 -22.44
N THR A 276 -48.37 9.73 -23.56
CA THR A 276 -49.68 10.37 -23.75
C THR A 276 -50.75 9.62 -22.93
N PRO A 277 -51.59 10.31 -22.13
CA PRO A 277 -52.49 9.65 -21.19
C PRO A 277 -53.63 8.88 -21.88
N THR A 278 -53.89 7.65 -21.42
CA THR A 278 -55.06 6.83 -21.77
C THR A 278 -55.51 5.98 -20.55
N PRO A 279 -56.76 5.47 -20.49
CA PRO A 279 -57.66 5.90 -19.42
C PRO A 279 -57.93 4.89 -18.30
N ILE A 280 -58.50 5.42 -17.21
CA ILE A 280 -59.06 4.69 -16.06
C ILE A 280 -60.04 3.59 -16.51
N SER A 281 -60.01 2.44 -15.82
CA SER A 281 -61.04 1.39 -15.87
C SER A 281 -61.26 0.76 -14.49
N ALA A 282 -62.42 0.14 -14.29
CA ALA A 282 -63.01 -0.19 -12.98
C ALA A 282 -62.48 -1.51 -12.35
N PRO A 283 -62.71 -1.75 -11.03
CA PRO A 283 -61.98 -2.76 -10.23
C PRO A 283 -62.65 -4.15 -10.12
N GLU A 284 -62.08 -4.99 -9.23
CA GLU A 284 -62.52 -6.31 -8.74
C GLU A 284 -62.29 -7.54 -9.67
N PRO A 285 -62.13 -8.78 -9.12
CA PRO A 285 -62.54 -9.22 -7.78
C PRO A 285 -61.45 -9.71 -6.79
N THR A 286 -61.79 -9.67 -5.50
CA THR A 286 -61.01 -10.18 -4.36
C THR A 286 -60.86 -11.73 -4.30
N PRO A 287 -59.68 -12.29 -3.98
CA PRO A 287 -59.49 -13.71 -3.65
C PRO A 287 -59.67 -14.01 -2.14
N THR A 288 -60.19 -15.18 -1.80
CA THR A 288 -60.42 -15.65 -0.41
C THR A 288 -59.16 -16.14 0.32
N PRO A 289 -59.12 -16.10 1.67
CA PRO A 289 -57.91 -16.37 2.45
C PRO A 289 -57.52 -17.85 2.57
N ILE A 290 -56.27 -18.10 2.92
CA ILE A 290 -55.70 -19.41 3.29
C ILE A 290 -55.15 -19.30 4.73
N SER A 291 -55.29 -20.37 5.52
CA SER A 291 -55.08 -20.37 6.97
C SER A 291 -53.63 -20.13 7.44
N ALA A 292 -53.49 -19.44 8.57
CA ALA A 292 -52.23 -19.30 9.30
C ALA A 292 -51.84 -20.58 10.08
N PRO A 293 -50.54 -20.79 10.37
CA PRO A 293 -50.06 -21.85 11.26
C PRO A 293 -50.24 -21.53 12.76
N GLU A 294 -50.11 -22.55 13.60
CA GLU A 294 -50.33 -22.52 15.06
C GLU A 294 -49.04 -22.13 15.83
N PRO A 295 -49.10 -21.37 16.94
CA PRO A 295 -47.92 -20.87 17.64
C PRO A 295 -47.21 -21.92 18.52
N THR A 296 -45.90 -21.78 18.66
CA THR A 296 -45.03 -22.60 19.53
C THR A 296 -44.78 -21.87 20.87
N PRO A 297 -44.77 -22.54 22.03
CA PRO A 297 -44.79 -21.85 23.34
C PRO A 297 -43.43 -21.32 23.83
N THR A 298 -43.46 -20.11 24.41
CA THR A 298 -42.35 -19.40 25.07
C THR A 298 -42.03 -19.98 26.46
N PRO A 299 -40.74 -20.04 26.89
CA PRO A 299 -40.37 -20.48 28.25
C PRO A 299 -40.71 -19.44 29.34
N THR A 300 -40.80 -19.91 30.59
CA THR A 300 -41.11 -19.10 31.79
C THR A 300 -39.83 -18.67 32.52
N PRO A 301 -39.70 -17.40 32.98
CA PRO A 301 -38.53 -16.94 33.74
C PRO A 301 -38.50 -17.47 35.19
N ALA A 302 -37.31 -17.42 35.80
CA ALA A 302 -37.06 -17.79 37.20
C ALA A 302 -37.08 -16.55 38.13
N PRO A 303 -37.35 -16.72 39.45
CA PRO A 303 -37.56 -15.58 40.36
C PRO A 303 -36.27 -14.93 40.88
N GLU A 304 -36.35 -13.61 41.08
CA GLU A 304 -35.31 -12.71 41.58
C GLU A 304 -35.21 -12.69 43.13
N PRO A 305 -34.02 -12.49 43.73
CA PRO A 305 -33.83 -12.42 45.18
C PRO A 305 -34.00 -11.00 45.77
N THR A 306 -34.80 -10.87 46.83
CA THR A 306 -35.09 -9.59 47.51
C THR A 306 -33.90 -9.03 48.32
N PRO A 307 -33.66 -7.70 48.32
CA PRO A 307 -32.57 -7.07 49.10
C PRO A 307 -32.85 -6.97 50.61
N ALA A 308 -31.80 -6.72 51.40
CA ALA A 308 -31.83 -6.52 52.85
C ALA A 308 -31.03 -5.27 53.28
N PRO A 309 -31.35 -4.59 54.40
CA PRO A 309 -31.02 -3.17 54.61
C PRO A 309 -29.65 -2.87 55.26
N GLU A 310 -29.22 -1.62 55.05
CA GLU A 310 -27.96 -0.99 55.49
C GLU A 310 -27.90 -0.63 57.00
N PRO A 311 -26.69 -0.63 57.61
CA PRO A 311 -26.39 0.19 58.79
C PRO A 311 -25.07 1.00 58.71
N THR A 312 -25.12 2.28 59.04
CA THR A 312 -23.99 3.23 59.22
C THR A 312 -23.59 3.40 60.71
N PRO A 313 -22.46 4.05 61.10
CA PRO A 313 -21.10 4.10 60.49
C PRO A 313 -19.92 4.05 61.54
N THR A 314 -18.66 4.26 61.07
CA THR A 314 -17.45 4.82 61.79
C THR A 314 -16.69 4.01 62.89
N PRO A 315 -15.38 4.30 63.22
CA PRO A 315 -14.28 4.95 62.43
C PRO A 315 -12.79 4.51 62.68
N ILE A 316 -11.85 5.04 61.85
CA ILE A 316 -10.35 5.23 61.97
C ILE A 316 -9.38 4.05 62.26
N SER A 317 -8.39 3.80 61.36
CA SER A 317 -6.91 3.99 61.58
C SER A 317 -5.99 3.29 60.56
N ALA A 318 -4.91 3.97 60.15
CA ALA A 318 -3.73 3.47 59.40
C ALA A 318 -2.58 3.06 60.39
N PRO A 319 -1.37 2.55 60.01
CA PRO A 319 -0.71 2.55 58.69
C PRO A 319 0.12 1.28 58.31
N GLU A 320 0.92 1.40 57.23
CA GLU A 320 2.05 0.56 56.77
C GLU A 320 3.12 0.20 57.85
N PRO A 321 4.07 -0.77 57.64
CA PRO A 321 4.84 -1.03 56.39
C PRO A 321 5.28 -2.49 56.04
N THR A 322 6.03 -2.61 54.93
CA THR A 322 6.89 -3.73 54.45
C THR A 322 8.22 -3.89 55.27
N PRO A 323 9.18 -4.84 55.02
CA PRO A 323 9.27 -5.95 54.03
C PRO A 323 9.80 -7.35 54.52
N THR A 324 9.78 -8.37 53.64
CA THR A 324 10.72 -9.56 53.52
C THR A 324 10.83 -10.64 54.63
N PRO A 325 11.41 -11.86 54.38
CA PRO A 325 11.45 -12.69 53.15
C PRO A 325 11.25 -14.24 53.33
N ILE A 326 10.98 -14.94 52.21
CA ILE A 326 11.36 -16.34 51.84
C ILE A 326 11.11 -17.53 52.82
N SER A 327 10.40 -18.56 52.33
CA SER A 327 10.70 -19.99 52.55
C SER A 327 10.01 -20.90 51.50
N ALA A 328 10.61 -22.05 51.17
CA ALA A 328 10.16 -22.96 50.10
C ALA A 328 9.31 -24.15 50.62
N PRO A 329 8.49 -24.81 49.76
CA PRO A 329 7.67 -25.95 50.15
C PRO A 329 8.41 -27.32 50.06
N GLU A 330 8.12 -28.21 51.02
CA GLU A 330 8.48 -29.65 51.00
C GLU A 330 7.24 -30.55 50.72
N PRO A 331 7.40 -31.86 50.42
CA PRO A 331 6.51 -32.54 49.44
C PRO A 331 5.66 -33.73 49.98
N THR A 332 4.99 -34.42 49.04
CA THR A 332 4.40 -35.79 49.11
C THR A 332 3.11 -35.98 49.96
N PRO A 333 2.30 -37.06 49.77
CA PRO A 333 2.53 -38.27 48.96
C PRO A 333 1.43 -38.69 47.95
N THR A 334 1.78 -39.66 47.11
CA THR A 334 0.91 -40.41 46.18
C THR A 334 0.04 -41.46 46.87
N PRO A 335 -1.16 -41.78 46.34
CA PRO A 335 -1.74 -43.11 46.41
C PRO A 335 -2.03 -43.73 45.01
N THR A 336 -1.91 -45.05 44.88
CA THR A 336 -2.11 -45.84 43.64
C THR A 336 -3.37 -46.76 43.77
N PRO A 337 -3.81 -47.55 42.76
CA PRO A 337 -5.10 -47.28 42.11
C PRO A 337 -6.13 -48.43 42.18
N THR A 338 -7.39 -48.17 41.79
CA THR A 338 -8.36 -49.13 41.19
C THR A 338 -9.70 -48.43 40.89
N PRO A 339 -10.57 -48.95 40.00
CA PRO A 339 -10.32 -49.66 38.74
C PRO A 339 -10.96 -48.95 37.52
N ILE A 340 -10.50 -49.24 36.30
CA ILE A 340 -11.07 -48.70 35.05
C ILE A 340 -12.29 -49.52 34.62
N SER A 341 -13.37 -48.84 34.21
CA SER A 341 -14.57 -49.46 33.62
C SER A 341 -14.41 -49.75 32.12
N ALA A 342 -15.05 -50.81 31.62
CA ALA A 342 -14.89 -51.29 30.24
C ALA A 342 -15.65 -50.44 29.19
N PRO A 343 -15.21 -50.43 27.91
CA PRO A 343 -15.77 -49.59 26.86
C PRO A 343 -16.87 -50.27 26.03
N GLU A 344 -17.88 -49.51 25.59
CA GLU A 344 -18.87 -49.87 24.59
C GLU A 344 -19.63 -48.61 24.10
N PRO A 345 -20.07 -48.49 22.83
CA PRO A 345 -19.53 -49.03 21.58
C PRO A 345 -19.10 -47.93 20.57
N THR A 346 -18.26 -48.28 19.60
CA THR A 346 -17.91 -47.39 18.48
C THR A 346 -19.06 -47.26 17.46
N PRO A 347 -19.42 -46.05 16.99
CA PRO A 347 -20.35 -45.90 15.87
C PRO A 347 -19.70 -46.33 14.54
N THR A 348 -20.35 -47.25 13.83
CA THR A 348 -19.96 -47.71 12.49
C THR A 348 -20.15 -46.60 11.44
N PRO A 349 -19.25 -46.41 10.46
CA PRO A 349 -19.40 -45.37 9.44
C PRO A 349 -20.65 -45.55 8.57
N THR A 350 -21.35 -44.44 8.33
CA THR A 350 -22.41 -44.30 7.32
C THR A 350 -21.76 -43.85 5.99
N PRO A 351 -22.18 -44.36 4.82
CA PRO A 351 -21.36 -44.33 3.61
C PRO A 351 -21.26 -42.94 2.95
N ALA A 352 -20.14 -42.74 2.24
CA ALA A 352 -19.96 -41.61 1.34
C ALA A 352 -20.95 -41.68 0.14
N PRO A 353 -21.39 -40.52 -0.39
CA PRO A 353 -22.19 -40.48 -1.61
C PRO A 353 -21.41 -40.97 -2.83
N GLU A 354 -22.10 -41.68 -3.71
CA GLU A 354 -21.57 -42.30 -4.93
C GLU A 354 -21.48 -41.27 -6.08
N PRO A 355 -20.45 -41.30 -6.95
CA PRO A 355 -20.25 -40.30 -8.03
C PRO A 355 -21.06 -40.63 -9.30
N THR A 356 -20.77 -39.91 -10.40
CA THR A 356 -21.26 -40.12 -11.81
C THR A 356 -22.55 -39.32 -12.11
N PRO A 357 -22.74 -38.72 -13.31
CA PRO A 357 -22.00 -38.93 -14.56
C PRO A 357 -21.18 -37.74 -15.09
N ALA A 358 -20.03 -38.09 -15.69
CA ALA A 358 -19.38 -37.29 -16.73
C ALA A 358 -20.02 -37.60 -18.10
N PRO A 359 -19.99 -36.66 -19.08
CA PRO A 359 -20.41 -36.95 -20.45
C PRO A 359 -19.40 -37.86 -21.17
N GLU A 360 -19.91 -38.83 -21.94
CA GLU A 360 -19.13 -39.86 -22.66
C GLU A 360 -18.65 -39.36 -24.04
N PRO A 361 -17.42 -39.72 -24.52
CA PRO A 361 -16.81 -39.08 -25.69
C PRO A 361 -16.98 -39.81 -27.05
N THR A 362 -17.14 -39.00 -28.11
CA THR A 362 -16.91 -39.30 -29.56
C THR A 362 -17.79 -40.31 -30.30
N PRO A 363 -18.09 -40.00 -31.58
CA PRO A 363 -17.56 -40.80 -32.70
C PRO A 363 -16.53 -40.05 -33.57
N ALA A 364 -15.71 -40.80 -34.31
CA ALA A 364 -14.64 -40.30 -35.18
C ALA A 364 -15.10 -39.91 -36.60
N PRO A 365 -14.33 -39.09 -37.35
CA PRO A 365 -14.72 -38.60 -38.69
C PRO A 365 -14.21 -39.47 -39.86
N GLU A 366 -15.08 -39.75 -40.83
CA GLU A 366 -14.77 -40.15 -42.22
C GLU A 366 -16.06 -40.11 -43.09
N PRO A 367 -16.02 -40.01 -44.44
CA PRO A 367 -14.93 -39.57 -45.32
C PRO A 367 -15.33 -38.42 -46.28
N THR A 368 -14.39 -37.96 -47.12
CA THR A 368 -14.53 -36.85 -48.08
C THR A 368 -15.39 -37.15 -49.32
N PRO A 369 -15.92 -36.10 -49.99
CA PRO A 369 -16.13 -36.12 -51.44
C PRO A 369 -15.45 -34.94 -52.17
N THR A 370 -14.50 -35.22 -53.05
CA THR A 370 -13.86 -34.24 -53.96
C THR A 370 -14.61 -34.13 -55.29
N PRO A 371 -14.71 -32.93 -55.90
CA PRO A 371 -15.00 -32.77 -57.32
C PRO A 371 -13.84 -32.13 -58.13
N THR A 372 -12.84 -32.94 -58.49
CA THR A 372 -12.04 -32.79 -59.74
C THR A 372 -12.93 -33.21 -60.93
N PRO A 373 -12.65 -32.92 -62.23
CA PRO A 373 -11.39 -32.53 -62.90
C PRO A 373 -11.57 -31.32 -63.88
N ALA A 374 -10.80 -31.01 -64.93
CA ALA A 374 -9.69 -31.60 -65.72
C ALA A 374 -8.98 -30.46 -66.52
N PRO A 375 -8.08 -30.70 -67.53
CA PRO A 375 -7.26 -31.87 -67.89
C PRO A 375 -5.73 -31.57 -67.79
N ALA A 376 -4.83 -32.52 -67.51
CA ALA A 376 -4.33 -33.62 -68.37
C ALA A 376 -3.60 -33.15 -69.65
N PRO A 377 -2.37 -33.65 -69.89
CA PRO A 377 -2.24 -34.80 -70.80
C PRO A 377 -1.45 -36.00 -70.24
N GLU A 378 -1.35 -37.04 -71.08
CA GLU A 378 -0.82 -38.39 -70.85
C GLU A 378 0.50 -38.60 -71.70
N PRO A 379 1.12 -39.80 -71.84
CA PRO A 379 2.22 -40.33 -71.02
C PRO A 379 3.55 -40.59 -71.79
N THR A 380 4.29 -41.65 -71.41
CA THR A 380 5.35 -42.42 -72.14
C THR A 380 6.83 -41.93 -72.08
N PRO A 381 7.84 -42.84 -72.18
CA PRO A 381 8.98 -42.85 -71.24
C PRO A 381 10.39 -43.18 -71.83
N GLU A 382 11.34 -43.47 -70.92
CA GLU A 382 12.61 -44.24 -71.15
C GLU A 382 13.73 -43.57 -71.98
N PRO A 383 15.00 -44.06 -71.99
CA PRO A 383 15.47 -45.42 -71.66
C PRO A 383 16.42 -45.60 -70.45
N THR A 384 16.55 -46.89 -70.07
CA THR A 384 17.38 -47.41 -68.97
C THR A 384 18.83 -47.81 -69.46
N PRO A 385 19.66 -48.69 -68.83
CA PRO A 385 20.97 -48.26 -68.31
C PRO A 385 22.21 -48.95 -68.89
N ALA A 386 23.41 -48.57 -68.39
CA ALA A 386 24.64 -49.38 -68.42
C ALA A 386 25.44 -49.20 -67.10
N PRO A 387 25.78 -50.28 -66.35
CA PRO A 387 26.38 -50.15 -65.01
C PRO A 387 27.82 -50.69 -64.85
N THR A 388 28.52 -50.21 -63.81
CA THR A 388 29.72 -50.80 -63.16
C THR A 388 30.99 -50.92 -64.04
N PRO A 389 32.22 -51.28 -63.54
CA PRO A 389 32.59 -52.09 -62.37
C PRO A 389 33.26 -51.35 -61.20
N ALA A 390 33.09 -51.90 -59.99
CA ALA A 390 34.01 -51.75 -58.85
C ALA A 390 35.15 -52.80 -58.94
N PRO A 391 36.21 -52.67 -58.14
CA PRO A 391 36.26 -53.39 -56.85
C PRO A 391 36.46 -52.42 -55.66
N GLU A 392 35.96 -52.60 -54.44
CA GLU A 392 35.50 -53.80 -53.68
C GLU A 392 36.65 -54.72 -53.17
N PRO A 393 36.47 -55.49 -52.07
CA PRO A 393 36.73 -54.91 -50.73
C PRO A 393 37.53 -55.81 -49.76
N THR A 394 37.66 -55.34 -48.51
CA THR A 394 37.93 -56.12 -47.26
C THR A 394 39.33 -56.77 -47.09
N PRO A 395 39.76 -57.12 -45.85
CA PRO A 395 38.99 -57.21 -44.60
C PRO A 395 39.55 -56.46 -43.38
N ALA A 396 38.73 -56.45 -42.31
CA ALA A 396 39.16 -56.32 -40.91
C ALA A 396 40.08 -57.52 -40.50
N PRO A 397 40.82 -57.55 -39.36
CA PRO A 397 40.33 -57.14 -38.03
C PRO A 397 41.37 -56.66 -36.98
N THR A 398 40.84 -56.30 -35.79
CA THR A 398 41.18 -56.76 -34.40
C THR A 398 42.44 -57.64 -34.19
N PRO A 399 43.15 -57.60 -33.03
CA PRO A 399 43.24 -56.62 -31.93
C PRO A 399 44.70 -56.14 -31.65
N ALA A 400 44.92 -55.42 -30.54
CA ALA A 400 46.25 -55.17 -29.98
C ALA A 400 46.90 -56.42 -29.31
N PRO A 401 48.24 -56.58 -29.35
CA PRO A 401 48.97 -57.56 -28.56
C PRO A 401 49.98 -56.94 -27.55
N THR A 402 50.14 -57.60 -26.40
CA THR A 402 51.09 -57.31 -25.31
C THR A 402 52.57 -57.57 -25.71
N PRO A 403 53.57 -56.82 -25.18
CA PRO A 403 54.99 -57.02 -25.52
C PRO A 403 55.69 -58.15 -24.74
N ALA A 404 56.55 -58.94 -25.42
CA ALA A 404 57.65 -59.79 -24.92
C ALA A 404 58.27 -60.62 -26.08
N PRO A 405 59.50 -61.20 -25.97
CA PRO A 405 60.72 -60.76 -25.28
C PRO A 405 62.00 -60.84 -26.17
N GLU A 406 63.17 -60.77 -25.54
CA GLU A 406 64.56 -60.81 -26.05
C GLU A 406 64.92 -61.93 -27.07
N PRO A 407 65.71 -61.61 -28.12
CA PRO A 407 67.05 -62.22 -28.30
C PRO A 407 68.11 -61.25 -28.91
N THR A 408 69.44 -61.43 -28.87
CA THR A 408 70.39 -62.26 -28.09
C THR A 408 71.82 -61.73 -28.38
N PRO A 409 72.74 -61.64 -27.39
CA PRO A 409 74.13 -61.21 -27.63
C PRO A 409 75.04 -62.31 -28.23
N ALA A 410 76.08 -61.89 -28.97
CA ALA A 410 77.13 -62.76 -29.54
C ALA A 410 78.52 -62.48 -28.89
N PRO A 411 79.46 -63.44 -28.86
CA PRO A 411 80.22 -63.68 -27.62
C PRO A 411 81.68 -63.22 -27.56
N THR A 412 82.17 -63.12 -26.31
CA THR A 412 83.56 -62.94 -25.87
C THR A 412 84.49 -64.12 -26.24
N PRO A 413 85.81 -63.88 -26.26
CA PRO A 413 86.67 -64.51 -25.25
C PRO A 413 87.77 -63.53 -24.73
N ALA A 414 87.99 -63.31 -23.43
CA ALA A 414 88.58 -64.20 -22.39
C ALA A 414 89.87 -63.53 -21.83
N PRO A 415 90.38 -63.84 -20.61
CA PRO A 415 90.58 -62.74 -19.62
C PRO A 415 91.93 -62.69 -18.87
N THR A 416 92.01 -61.77 -17.89
CA THR A 416 92.94 -61.71 -16.70
C THR A 416 94.43 -61.43 -16.93
N PRO A 417 95.21 -60.96 -15.91
CA PRO A 417 94.86 -60.29 -14.63
C PRO A 417 95.70 -59.00 -14.33
N ALA A 418 95.53 -58.42 -13.13
CA ALA A 418 96.47 -57.48 -12.49
C ALA A 418 97.69 -58.23 -11.86
N PRO A 419 98.78 -57.60 -11.31
CA PRO A 419 98.94 -56.21 -10.85
C PRO A 419 100.35 -55.55 -11.12
N THR A 420 100.74 -54.61 -10.24
CA THR A 420 102.02 -53.85 -10.02
C THR A 420 103.34 -54.68 -9.99
N PRO A 421 104.58 -54.08 -9.95
CA PRO A 421 105.00 -52.66 -9.73
C PRO A 421 106.15 -52.11 -10.64
N THR A 422 106.70 -50.94 -10.27
CA THR A 422 107.91 -50.21 -10.77
C THR A 422 109.22 -51.03 -10.79
N PRO A 423 110.21 -50.67 -11.64
CA PRO A 423 111.45 -50.05 -11.09
C PRO A 423 112.16 -48.98 -11.99
N ALA A 424 112.94 -48.10 -11.34
CA ALA A 424 114.09 -47.34 -11.92
C ALA A 424 115.40 -48.16 -11.71
N PRO A 425 116.63 -47.85 -12.22
CA PRO A 425 117.27 -46.56 -12.60
C PRO A 425 117.93 -46.62 -14.03
N GLU A 426 119.03 -45.97 -14.48
CA GLU A 426 120.12 -45.08 -13.98
C GLU A 426 120.59 -44.11 -15.13
N PRO A 427 121.59 -43.20 -14.97
CA PRO A 427 121.72 -41.97 -15.80
C PRO A 427 123.00 -41.82 -16.67
N ALA A 428 123.09 -40.66 -17.38
CA ALA A 428 124.32 -39.97 -17.85
C ALA A 428 125.12 -40.62 -19.02
N PRO A 429 125.94 -39.89 -19.82
CA PRO A 429 126.56 -38.57 -19.54
C PRO A 429 126.61 -37.52 -20.68
N ALA A 430 127.08 -36.32 -20.33
CA ALA A 430 127.77 -35.32 -21.18
C ALA A 430 129.23 -35.16 -20.66
N PRO A 431 130.25 -34.58 -21.34
CA PRO A 431 130.28 -33.31 -22.12
C PRO A 431 130.79 -33.56 -23.59
N GLU A 432 131.41 -32.69 -24.43
CA GLU A 432 132.17 -31.41 -24.36
C GLU A 432 131.91 -30.46 -25.57
N PRO A 433 132.37 -29.19 -25.58
CA PRO A 433 131.69 -28.11 -26.33
C PRO A 433 132.35 -27.55 -27.61
N THR A 434 131.46 -27.02 -28.49
CA THR A 434 131.63 -25.87 -29.42
C THR A 434 132.71 -25.84 -30.50
N PRO A 435 132.27 -25.59 -31.74
CA PRO A 435 132.63 -24.37 -32.49
C PRO A 435 131.44 -23.39 -32.56
N ILE A 436 131.71 -22.11 -32.86
CA ILE A 436 130.69 -21.05 -32.91
C ILE A 436 129.98 -21.08 -34.29
N SER A 437 128.65 -21.14 -34.29
CA SER A 437 127.81 -21.12 -35.50
C SER A 437 127.19 -19.74 -35.78
N ASN A 438 126.68 -19.54 -37.00
CA ASN A 438 125.74 -18.45 -37.29
C ASN A 438 124.50 -18.56 -36.38
N PRO A 439 123.81 -17.44 -36.08
CA PRO A 439 122.61 -17.48 -35.25
C PRO A 439 121.47 -18.24 -35.94
N VAL A 440 120.95 -19.26 -35.27
CA VAL A 440 119.73 -19.98 -35.66
C VAL A 440 118.56 -19.41 -34.89
N TYR A 441 117.50 -19.02 -35.59
CA TYR A 441 116.27 -18.44 -35.02
C TYR A 441 115.14 -19.48 -35.01
N ASN A 442 114.52 -19.68 -33.84
CA ASN A 442 113.38 -20.60 -33.62
C ASN A 442 112.37 -19.96 -32.66
N PHE A 443 111.07 -20.19 -32.86
CA PHE A 443 110.11 -20.02 -31.77
C PHE A 443 110.28 -21.14 -30.73
N SER A 444 109.97 -20.85 -29.47
CA SER A 444 109.51 -21.88 -28.52
C SER A 444 107.98 -21.90 -28.50
N THR A 445 107.40 -23.03 -28.12
CA THR A 445 105.95 -23.19 -27.93
C THR A 445 105.38 -22.11 -27.01
N ALA A 446 104.34 -21.41 -27.48
CA ALA A 446 103.40 -20.73 -26.59
C ALA A 446 102.60 -21.78 -25.77
N SER A 447 101.87 -21.35 -24.74
CA SER A 447 101.13 -22.26 -23.87
C SER A 447 99.80 -21.68 -23.40
N ASN A 448 98.79 -22.54 -23.38
CA ASN A 448 97.36 -22.32 -23.12
C ASN A 448 96.54 -21.89 -24.34
N PRO A 449 95.24 -22.31 -24.42
CA PRO A 449 94.29 -21.75 -25.36
C PRO A 449 93.96 -20.30 -25.00
N VAL A 450 93.40 -19.56 -25.96
CA VAL A 450 92.98 -18.17 -25.84
C VAL A 450 91.46 -18.12 -25.97
N GLN A 451 90.76 -17.37 -25.10
CA GLN A 451 89.35 -17.05 -25.30
C GLN A 451 89.23 -15.94 -26.33
N GLU A 452 88.16 -15.96 -27.11
CA GLU A 452 87.69 -14.79 -27.84
C GLU A 452 87.16 -13.71 -26.86
N GLY A 453 86.63 -12.58 -27.37
CA GLY A 453 85.83 -11.62 -26.58
C GLY A 453 86.54 -10.73 -25.54
N ASP A 454 87.72 -11.09 -24.99
CA ASP A 454 88.42 -10.23 -24.02
C ASP A 454 88.93 -8.95 -24.71
N THR A 455 88.21 -7.86 -24.44
CA THR A 455 88.44 -6.49 -24.91
C THR A 455 89.83 -5.88 -24.61
N THR A 456 90.75 -6.63 -24.00
CA THR A 456 92.11 -6.20 -23.66
C THR A 456 93.21 -6.70 -24.61
N ASN A 457 92.87 -7.02 -25.88
CA ASN A 457 93.76 -7.44 -26.98
C ASN A 457 94.83 -8.44 -26.51
N THR A 458 94.41 -9.69 -26.26
CA THR A 458 95.18 -10.73 -25.55
C THR A 458 96.50 -11.12 -26.25
N VAL A 459 97.56 -10.37 -25.95
CA VAL A 459 98.90 -10.56 -26.50
C VAL A 459 99.47 -11.95 -26.20
N THR A 460 99.43 -12.83 -27.19
CA THR A 460 100.01 -14.18 -27.06
C THR A 460 101.55 -14.11 -27.12
N VAL A 461 102.20 -14.69 -26.12
CA VAL A 461 103.66 -14.60 -25.91
C VAL A 461 104.42 -15.61 -26.77
N LEU A 462 104.82 -15.19 -27.97
CA LEU A 462 105.78 -15.93 -28.80
C LEU A 462 107.20 -15.55 -28.38
N SER A 463 107.92 -16.46 -27.72
CA SER A 463 109.34 -16.25 -27.42
C SER A 463 110.20 -16.67 -28.62
N LEU A 464 110.78 -15.69 -29.31
CA LEU A 464 111.73 -15.89 -30.40
C LEU A 464 113.13 -16.06 -29.83
N ASN A 465 113.67 -17.26 -29.97
CA ASN A 465 114.98 -17.65 -29.43
C ASN A 465 116.04 -17.65 -30.52
N ARG A 466 117.24 -17.17 -30.19
CA ARG A 466 118.44 -17.22 -31.04
C ARG A 466 119.67 -17.70 -30.28
N SER A 467 120.55 -18.45 -30.94
CA SER A 467 121.75 -18.99 -30.30
C SER A 467 122.73 -17.88 -29.83
N ALA A 468 123.43 -18.15 -28.72
CA ALA A 468 124.33 -17.21 -28.06
C ALA A 468 125.52 -16.74 -28.92
N ASN A 469 126.10 -15.60 -28.52
CA ASN A 469 127.19 -14.86 -29.18
C ASN A 469 126.83 -14.15 -30.51
N ALA A 470 125.54 -13.87 -30.74
CA ALA A 470 125.10 -12.99 -31.83
C ALA A 470 125.30 -11.49 -31.52
N VAL A 471 125.56 -10.70 -32.58
CA VAL A 471 125.63 -9.22 -32.52
C VAL A 471 124.23 -8.59 -32.38
N ALA A 472 124.17 -7.27 -32.18
CA ALA A 472 122.90 -6.55 -32.23
C ALA A 472 122.37 -6.49 -33.68
N GLU A 473 121.08 -6.79 -33.86
CA GLU A 473 120.44 -6.90 -35.18
C GLU A 473 118.92 -6.73 -35.06
N ASP A 474 118.31 -6.06 -36.05
CA ASP A 474 116.86 -6.03 -36.24
C ASP A 474 116.46 -7.16 -37.20
N VAL A 475 115.49 -8.00 -36.79
CA VAL A 475 114.99 -9.12 -37.60
C VAL A 475 113.54 -8.87 -37.96
N THR A 476 113.20 -8.82 -39.25
CA THR A 476 111.78 -8.76 -39.69
C THR A 476 111.26 -10.16 -39.98
N LEU A 477 110.06 -10.46 -39.50
CA LEU A 477 109.39 -11.77 -39.60
C LEU A 477 108.00 -11.62 -40.21
N GLY A 478 107.76 -12.35 -41.30
CA GLY A 478 106.41 -12.65 -41.76
C GLY A 478 105.89 -13.92 -41.11
N PHE A 479 104.56 -14.08 -41.12
CA PHE A 479 103.87 -15.25 -40.59
C PHE A 479 103.00 -15.84 -41.69
N SER A 480 102.85 -17.17 -41.68
CA SER A 480 101.83 -17.85 -42.48
C SER A 480 101.26 -19.01 -41.67
N THR A 481 99.94 -19.18 -41.69
CA THR A 481 99.31 -20.40 -41.22
C THR A 481 99.61 -21.55 -42.18
N ASN A 482 99.79 -22.75 -41.63
CA ASN A 482 100.03 -23.96 -42.42
C ASN A 482 98.86 -24.93 -42.24
N GLN A 483 98.14 -25.25 -43.32
CA GLN A 483 97.00 -26.16 -43.25
C GLN A 483 97.46 -27.61 -43.07
N GLY A 484 97.56 -28.04 -41.81
CA GLY A 484 97.60 -29.45 -41.43
C GLY A 484 96.31 -30.13 -41.84
N GLY A 485 96.36 -30.98 -42.87
CA GLY A 485 95.16 -31.47 -43.54
C GLY A 485 94.32 -32.44 -42.70
N GLY A 486 93.10 -32.04 -42.32
CA GLY A 486 92.10 -32.97 -41.80
C GLY A 486 91.01 -32.37 -40.93
N ASN A 487 90.02 -31.68 -41.52
CA ASN A 487 88.71 -31.36 -40.91
C ASN A 487 88.77 -30.67 -39.53
N VAL A 488 89.54 -29.59 -39.43
CA VAL A 488 89.63 -28.67 -38.30
C VAL A 488 89.36 -27.25 -38.84
N THR A 489 88.65 -26.42 -38.09
CA THR A 489 88.45 -24.98 -38.35
C THR A 489 89.77 -24.24 -38.12
N THR A 490 90.16 -23.37 -39.08
CA THR A 490 91.50 -22.76 -39.11
C THR A 490 91.46 -21.26 -39.33
N ALA A 491 92.01 -20.53 -38.36
CA ALA A 491 92.05 -19.08 -38.33
C ALA A 491 92.61 -18.43 -39.60
N THR A 492 91.93 -17.37 -40.00
CA THR A 492 92.10 -16.54 -41.17
C THR A 492 92.70 -15.18 -40.79
N ALA A 493 93.73 -14.78 -41.53
CA ALA A 493 94.46 -13.55 -41.26
C ALA A 493 93.64 -12.32 -41.70
N GLY A 494 93.21 -11.51 -40.73
CA GLY A 494 92.39 -10.31 -40.93
C GLY A 494 91.00 -10.40 -40.30
N ASP A 495 90.52 -11.61 -40.03
CA ASP A 495 89.25 -11.88 -39.36
C ASP A 495 89.52 -12.21 -37.88
N ASP A 496 90.29 -13.27 -37.59
CA ASP A 496 90.54 -13.76 -36.21
C ASP A 496 91.91 -13.33 -35.64
N PHE A 497 92.84 -12.87 -36.49
CA PHE A 497 94.15 -12.38 -36.03
C PHE A 497 94.82 -11.37 -36.97
N ASN A 498 95.70 -10.54 -36.40
CA ASN A 498 96.47 -9.54 -37.12
C ASN A 498 97.65 -10.16 -37.90
N GLY A 499 97.49 -10.35 -39.21
CA GLY A 499 98.49 -10.96 -40.10
C GLY A 499 99.73 -10.11 -40.45
N ALA A 500 100.00 -9.00 -39.74
CA ALA A 500 101.10 -8.10 -40.05
C ALA A 500 102.50 -8.71 -39.77
N ALA A 501 103.50 -8.30 -40.55
CA ALA A 501 104.90 -8.69 -40.33
C ALA A 501 105.51 -7.89 -39.15
N ILE A 502 106.21 -8.58 -38.25
CA ILE A 502 106.71 -8.01 -36.99
C ILE A 502 108.23 -7.82 -37.05
N VAL A 503 108.72 -6.69 -36.51
CA VAL A 503 110.15 -6.34 -36.43
C VAL A 503 110.66 -6.55 -35.01
N VAL A 504 111.72 -7.34 -34.85
CA VAL A 504 112.24 -7.81 -33.56
C VAL A 504 113.73 -7.44 -33.42
N SER A 505 113.98 -6.29 -32.78
CA SER A 505 115.33 -5.82 -32.41
C SER A 505 115.96 -6.64 -31.29
N PHE A 506 117.15 -7.21 -31.50
CA PHE A 506 117.95 -7.85 -30.46
C PHE A 506 119.19 -7.02 -30.09
N ALA A 507 119.47 -6.89 -28.80
CA ALA A 507 120.74 -6.37 -28.29
C ALA A 507 121.89 -7.38 -28.45
N ALA A 508 123.14 -6.92 -28.38
CA ALA A 508 124.30 -7.81 -28.49
C ALA A 508 124.35 -8.81 -27.31
N GLY A 509 124.43 -10.11 -27.60
CA GLY A 509 124.44 -11.18 -26.59
C GLY A 509 123.06 -11.59 -26.03
N GLU A 510 121.99 -10.87 -26.35
CA GLU A 510 120.60 -11.27 -26.02
C GLU A 510 120.20 -12.53 -26.80
N THR A 511 119.56 -13.52 -26.17
CA THR A 511 119.28 -14.85 -26.76
C THR A 511 117.81 -15.22 -26.89
N SER A 512 116.90 -14.42 -26.33
CA SER A 512 115.45 -14.62 -26.45
C SER A 512 114.75 -13.29 -26.36
N LYS A 513 113.66 -13.11 -27.09
CA LYS A 513 112.80 -11.93 -27.00
C LYS A 513 111.34 -12.30 -27.18
N VAL A 514 110.48 -11.73 -26.35
CA VAL A 514 109.03 -11.84 -26.47
C VAL A 514 108.57 -11.02 -27.68
N VAL A 515 107.80 -11.65 -28.54
CA VAL A 515 107.13 -11.07 -29.70
C VAL A 515 105.62 -11.07 -29.41
N PRO A 516 104.95 -9.91 -29.46
CA PRO A 516 103.51 -9.84 -29.26
C PRO A 516 102.78 -10.38 -30.50
N PHE A 517 101.74 -11.18 -30.30
CA PHE A 517 100.82 -11.60 -31.37
C PHE A 517 99.39 -11.22 -30.96
N GLU A 518 98.65 -10.61 -31.88
CA GLU A 518 97.36 -9.96 -31.62
C GLU A 518 96.22 -10.76 -32.28
N ILE A 519 95.30 -11.20 -31.42
CA ILE A 519 94.04 -11.85 -31.78
C ILE A 519 92.99 -10.75 -31.97
N LEU A 520 92.15 -10.91 -32.98
CA LEU A 520 90.98 -10.07 -33.24
C LEU A 520 89.76 -10.80 -32.64
N GLY A 521 88.70 -10.07 -32.28
CA GLY A 521 87.48 -10.68 -31.75
C GLY A 521 86.29 -10.36 -32.64
N ASP A 522 85.53 -11.39 -32.99
CA ASP A 522 84.22 -11.28 -33.65
C ASP A 522 83.08 -11.25 -32.59
N THR A 523 81.85 -11.31 -33.09
CA THR A 523 80.58 -11.31 -32.34
C THR A 523 79.59 -12.34 -32.89
N THR A 524 80.08 -13.37 -33.59
CA THR A 524 79.25 -14.45 -34.15
C THR A 524 79.72 -15.83 -33.69
N HIS A 525 78.76 -16.69 -33.34
CA HIS A 525 79.01 -17.97 -32.66
C HIS A 525 79.62 -19.03 -33.60
N GLU A 526 80.95 -19.04 -33.66
CA GLU A 526 81.80 -19.94 -34.47
C GLU A 526 82.21 -21.23 -33.70
N ASN A 527 83.11 -22.07 -34.23
CA ASN A 527 83.55 -23.31 -33.58
C ASN A 527 85.07 -23.34 -33.31
N ASP A 528 85.47 -23.38 -32.03
CA ASP A 528 86.74 -23.89 -31.49
C ASP A 528 87.89 -24.06 -32.52
N GLU A 529 88.60 -22.97 -32.78
CA GLU A 529 89.54 -22.82 -33.89
C GLU A 529 91.01 -23.16 -33.56
N TYR A 530 91.84 -23.42 -34.58
CA TYR A 530 93.27 -23.71 -34.42
C TYR A 530 94.17 -22.92 -35.38
N ILE A 531 95.20 -22.29 -34.83
CA ILE A 531 96.20 -21.49 -35.58
C ILE A 531 97.61 -22.08 -35.39
N TRP A 532 98.38 -22.16 -36.50
CA TRP A 532 99.71 -22.77 -36.56
C TRP A 532 100.72 -21.82 -37.22
N LEU A 533 101.57 -21.15 -36.44
CA LEU A 533 102.44 -20.08 -36.94
C LEU A 533 103.78 -20.59 -37.50
N VAL A 534 104.05 -20.31 -38.78
CA VAL A 534 105.34 -20.58 -39.45
C VAL A 534 106.06 -19.27 -39.79
N MET A 535 107.35 -19.16 -39.46
CA MET A 535 108.18 -18.02 -39.86
C MET A 535 108.41 -17.98 -41.39
N THR A 536 108.09 -16.85 -41.99
CA THR A 536 108.36 -16.53 -43.41
C THR A 536 109.01 -15.14 -43.53
N GLY A 537 109.40 -14.73 -44.75
CA GLY A 537 109.87 -13.36 -45.03
C GLY A 537 111.16 -12.90 -44.32
N PHE A 538 111.86 -13.79 -43.63
CA PHE A 538 112.99 -13.47 -42.74
C PHE A 538 114.08 -12.64 -43.43
N SER A 539 114.43 -11.51 -42.80
CA SER A 539 115.57 -10.68 -43.19
C SER A 539 116.46 -10.40 -41.96
N GLY A 540 117.67 -10.95 -42.00
CA GLY A 540 118.68 -10.90 -40.94
C GLY A 540 119.90 -11.78 -41.29
N SER A 541 120.95 -11.73 -40.47
CA SER A 541 122.25 -12.38 -40.70
C SER A 541 122.29 -13.88 -40.40
N GLY A 542 121.26 -14.39 -39.73
CA GLY A 542 121.13 -15.79 -39.33
C GLY A 542 120.38 -16.67 -40.33
N GLN A 543 119.89 -17.82 -39.85
CA GLN A 543 118.97 -18.69 -40.57
C GLN A 543 117.82 -19.12 -39.66
N ILE A 544 116.63 -19.35 -40.23
CA ILE A 544 115.53 -20.02 -39.53
C ILE A 544 115.94 -21.50 -39.34
N GLY A 545 115.68 -22.07 -38.16
CA GLY A 545 115.94 -23.49 -37.92
C GLY A 545 115.03 -24.42 -38.73
N THR A 546 115.56 -25.54 -39.20
CA THR A 546 114.81 -26.55 -39.98
C THR A 546 113.84 -27.38 -39.14
N THR A 547 113.80 -27.15 -37.82
CA THR A 547 112.87 -27.75 -36.87
C THR A 547 112.26 -26.63 -36.03
N GLN A 548 111.28 -25.93 -36.60
CA GLN A 548 110.37 -25.12 -35.80
C GLN A 548 109.52 -26.11 -34.98
N PRO A 549 109.43 -26.00 -33.65
CA PRO A 549 108.39 -26.70 -32.90
C PRO A 549 107.05 -26.08 -33.28
N ASP A 550 106.03 -26.90 -33.46
CA ASP A 550 104.71 -26.41 -33.88
C ASP A 550 104.13 -25.49 -32.79
N ALA A 551 104.19 -24.18 -33.02
CA ALA A 551 103.58 -23.15 -32.18
C ALA A 551 102.07 -23.07 -32.49
N GLY A 552 101.38 -24.20 -32.26
CA GLY A 552 99.94 -24.31 -32.36
C GLY A 552 99.26 -23.83 -31.09
N PHE A 553 98.25 -22.98 -31.23
CA PHE A 553 97.32 -22.66 -30.15
C PHE A 553 95.88 -22.73 -30.64
N LYS A 554 94.97 -22.85 -29.68
CA LYS A 554 93.53 -23.02 -29.90
C LYS A 554 92.80 -21.77 -29.43
N ILE A 555 91.90 -21.26 -30.26
CA ILE A 555 90.92 -20.24 -29.87
C ILE A 555 89.68 -21.00 -29.37
N LEU A 556 89.12 -20.56 -28.26
CA LEU A 556 87.94 -21.15 -27.62
C LEU A 556 86.75 -20.21 -27.76
N ASN A 557 85.60 -20.78 -28.14
CA ASN A 557 84.31 -20.10 -28.16
C ASN A 557 83.77 -19.95 -26.71
N ASP A 558 83.40 -18.73 -26.30
CA ASP A 558 82.56 -18.46 -25.12
C ASP A 558 81.27 -17.67 -25.40
N ASP A 559 80.92 -17.56 -26.68
CA ASP A 559 79.73 -16.92 -27.21
C ASP A 559 78.46 -17.72 -26.84
N THR A 560 77.45 -17.06 -26.28
CA THR A 560 76.24 -17.74 -25.79
C THR A 560 75.35 -18.18 -26.95
N ALA A 561 75.04 -19.48 -27.04
CA ALA A 561 74.22 -20.02 -28.12
C ALA A 561 72.80 -19.41 -28.13
N PRO A 562 72.23 -19.06 -29.30
CA PRO A 562 70.89 -18.46 -29.39
C PRO A 562 69.79 -19.35 -28.80
N ALA A 563 68.91 -18.76 -27.99
CA ALA A 563 67.86 -19.46 -27.25
C ALA A 563 66.55 -18.65 -27.23
N VAL A 564 65.42 -19.36 -27.42
CA VAL A 564 64.05 -18.85 -27.27
C VAL A 564 63.81 -18.49 -25.78
N PRO A 565 63.07 -17.41 -25.45
CA PRO A 565 62.69 -17.12 -24.07
C PRO A 565 61.78 -18.23 -23.50
N THR A 566 61.71 -18.29 -22.17
CA THR A 566 60.69 -19.06 -21.44
C THR A 566 60.00 -18.12 -20.46
N ALA A 567 58.68 -17.99 -20.65
CA ALA A 567 57.78 -17.26 -19.78
C ALA A 567 57.11 -18.23 -18.80
N THR A 568 56.80 -17.74 -17.59
CA THR A 568 56.36 -18.52 -16.45
C THR A 568 55.10 -17.91 -15.86
N ASP A 569 54.15 -18.73 -15.41
CA ASP A 569 52.95 -18.18 -14.78
C ASP A 569 53.30 -17.50 -13.44
N ASP A 570 52.86 -16.27 -13.29
CA ASP A 570 53.06 -15.41 -12.12
C ASP A 570 52.16 -15.79 -10.94
N GLY A 571 52.54 -15.31 -9.76
CA GLY A 571 51.74 -15.47 -8.55
C GLY A 571 50.40 -14.71 -8.61
N ASN A 572 49.42 -15.21 -7.86
CA ASN A 572 48.18 -14.46 -7.61
C ASN A 572 48.47 -13.23 -6.74
N TYR A 573 47.92 -12.08 -7.14
CA TYR A 573 47.93 -10.85 -6.36
C TYR A 573 46.53 -10.51 -5.87
N ASN A 574 46.42 -9.89 -4.68
CA ASN A 574 45.15 -9.40 -4.15
C ASN A 574 45.19 -7.87 -4.01
N VAL A 575 44.12 -7.19 -4.39
CA VAL A 575 43.96 -5.73 -4.24
C VAL A 575 42.51 -5.41 -3.91
N ASN A 576 42.27 -4.42 -3.05
CA ASN A 576 40.91 -4.01 -2.73
C ASN A 576 40.31 -3.07 -3.78
N VAL A 577 39.00 -3.13 -3.97
CA VAL A 577 38.21 -2.18 -4.78
C VAL A 577 38.62 -0.73 -4.45
N GLY A 578 38.76 0.09 -5.49
CA GLY A 578 39.20 1.48 -5.42
C GLY A 578 40.71 1.69 -5.21
N GLN A 579 41.50 0.65 -4.91
CA GLN A 579 42.95 0.78 -4.72
C GLN A 579 43.71 0.43 -6.00
N THR A 580 44.50 1.37 -6.52
CA THR A 580 45.39 1.12 -7.67
C THR A 580 46.47 0.10 -7.31
N PHE A 581 46.45 -1.05 -7.97
CA PHE A 581 47.54 -2.03 -7.90
C PHE A 581 48.71 -1.57 -8.78
N THR A 582 49.95 -1.80 -8.36
CA THR A 582 51.15 -1.51 -9.16
C THR A 582 52.27 -2.50 -8.84
N LEU A 583 52.78 -3.15 -9.89
CA LEU A 583 53.96 -4.02 -9.86
C LEU A 583 55.09 -3.30 -10.59
N ALA A 584 56.24 -3.15 -9.94
CA ALA A 584 57.37 -2.38 -10.47
C ALA A 584 58.57 -3.29 -10.78
N THR A 585 59.45 -2.85 -11.69
CA THR A 585 60.65 -3.56 -12.22
C THR A 585 61.80 -3.77 -11.20
N SER A 586 61.44 -3.80 -9.92
CA SER A 586 62.32 -4.09 -8.78
C SER A 586 61.56 -4.75 -7.63
N ALA A 587 60.37 -5.29 -7.91
CA ALA A 587 59.74 -6.26 -7.04
C ALA A 587 60.57 -7.55 -7.02
N THR A 588 60.18 -8.50 -6.17
CA THR A 588 60.76 -9.86 -6.15
C THR A 588 59.76 -10.89 -6.65
N ASN A 589 58.87 -10.45 -7.55
CA ASN A 589 57.97 -11.26 -8.35
C ASN A 589 57.37 -10.42 -9.53
N ASP A 590 58.17 -9.56 -10.20
CA ASP A 590 57.65 -8.84 -11.39
C ASP A 590 57.51 -9.74 -12.63
N LEU A 591 56.84 -9.26 -13.70
CA LEU A 591 56.50 -10.04 -14.90
C LEU A 591 57.71 -10.59 -15.69
N LEU A 592 58.95 -10.40 -15.22
CA LEU A 592 60.19 -10.82 -15.88
C LEU A 592 61.19 -11.52 -14.94
N ASP A 593 60.96 -11.60 -13.63
CA ASP A 593 62.01 -12.01 -12.66
C ASP A 593 62.04 -13.52 -12.34
N ASN A 594 60.94 -14.22 -12.62
CA ASN A 594 60.84 -15.68 -12.70
C ASN A 594 61.30 -16.22 -14.07
N ASP A 595 61.45 -15.35 -15.08
CA ASP A 595 61.55 -15.70 -16.48
C ASP A 595 62.97 -15.86 -17.03
N ILE A 596 63.08 -16.63 -18.10
CA ILE A 596 64.33 -16.88 -18.82
C ILE A 596 64.28 -16.14 -20.15
N LEU A 597 64.79 -14.90 -20.17
CA LEU A 597 64.74 -14.01 -21.35
C LEU A 597 65.52 -14.49 -22.59
N GLY A 598 66.27 -15.60 -22.50
CA GLY A 598 67.01 -16.19 -23.63
C GLY A 598 68.17 -15.33 -24.16
N PHE A 599 68.66 -15.66 -25.36
CA PHE A 599 69.72 -14.91 -26.06
C PHE A 599 69.44 -14.85 -27.57
N PRO A 600 69.46 -13.66 -28.22
CA PRO A 600 69.51 -12.33 -27.62
C PRO A 600 68.37 -12.10 -26.63
N THR A 601 68.56 -11.20 -25.66
CA THR A 601 67.59 -10.97 -24.58
C THR A 601 66.22 -10.57 -25.13
N ALA A 602 65.18 -11.30 -24.74
CA ALA A 602 63.79 -11.02 -25.10
C ALA A 602 63.25 -9.77 -24.41
N THR A 603 62.21 -9.20 -25.01
CA THR A 603 61.40 -8.12 -24.41
C THR A 603 59.95 -8.56 -24.31
N LEU A 604 59.21 -7.98 -23.36
CA LEU A 604 57.76 -8.12 -23.30
C LEU A 604 57.15 -7.28 -24.43
N THR A 605 56.60 -7.93 -25.45
CA THR A 605 56.10 -7.23 -26.67
C THR A 605 54.59 -7.07 -26.69
N GLN A 606 53.83 -8.03 -26.15
CA GLN A 606 52.37 -8.10 -26.28
C GLN A 606 51.69 -8.63 -25.01
N PHE A 607 50.41 -8.31 -24.82
CA PHE A 607 49.55 -8.87 -23.76
C PHE A 607 48.07 -8.93 -24.17
N GLY A 608 47.31 -9.84 -23.56
CA GLY A 608 45.90 -10.09 -23.89
C GLY A 608 45.42 -11.48 -23.43
N GLY A 609 44.20 -11.87 -23.80
CA GLY A 609 43.59 -13.11 -23.30
C GLY A 609 43.09 -13.00 -21.86
N GLY A 610 42.58 -14.11 -21.31
CA GLY A 610 41.96 -14.13 -19.99
C GLY A 610 40.78 -13.16 -19.89
N SER A 611 40.71 -12.39 -18.81
CA SER A 611 39.70 -11.37 -18.53
C SER A 611 39.80 -10.12 -19.43
N LEU A 612 40.85 -9.98 -20.26
CA LEU A 612 40.87 -9.00 -21.36
C LEU A 612 40.16 -9.50 -22.62
N GLY A 613 39.89 -10.81 -22.72
CA GLY A 613 39.43 -11.45 -23.94
C GLY A 613 40.49 -11.48 -25.05
N GLY A 614 40.08 -11.95 -26.24
CA GLY A 614 40.96 -12.02 -27.41
C GLY A 614 42.14 -12.98 -27.24
N ALA A 615 43.26 -12.65 -27.87
CA ALA A 615 44.53 -13.35 -27.78
C ALA A 615 45.63 -12.46 -27.16
N VAL A 616 46.72 -13.08 -26.70
CA VAL A 616 47.91 -12.38 -26.16
C VAL A 616 48.53 -11.37 -27.15
N THR A 617 48.23 -11.49 -28.45
CA THR A 617 48.68 -10.62 -29.53
C THR A 617 48.04 -9.24 -29.57
N ASP A 618 46.93 -9.04 -28.88
CA ASP A 618 45.94 -8.03 -29.28
C ASP A 618 46.25 -6.64 -28.74
N ASN A 619 47.08 -6.54 -27.68
CA ASN A 619 47.60 -5.29 -27.14
C ASN A 619 49.13 -5.28 -27.17
N THR A 620 49.74 -4.14 -27.49
CA THR A 620 51.20 -3.95 -27.49
C THR A 620 51.66 -3.46 -26.11
N ALA A 621 52.78 -3.95 -25.61
CA ALA A 621 53.37 -3.48 -24.35
C ALA A 621 53.63 -1.96 -24.36
N GLY A 622 53.33 -1.29 -23.25
CA GLY A 622 53.26 0.18 -23.11
C GLY A 622 51.89 0.78 -23.45
N SER A 623 50.88 -0.05 -23.77
CA SER A 623 49.49 0.37 -23.95
C SER A 623 48.68 0.25 -22.66
N SER A 624 47.69 1.13 -22.50
CA SER A 624 46.65 1.03 -21.48
C SER A 624 45.36 0.46 -22.08
N VAL A 625 44.70 -0.46 -21.37
CA VAL A 625 43.46 -1.14 -21.79
C VAL A 625 42.43 -0.99 -20.68
N ASN A 626 41.21 -0.61 -21.06
CA ASN A 626 40.10 -0.55 -20.12
C ASN A 626 39.49 -1.94 -19.95
N LEU A 627 39.35 -2.36 -18.70
CA LEU A 627 38.60 -3.52 -18.27
C LEU A 627 37.17 -3.12 -17.89
N ALA A 628 36.30 -4.08 -17.59
CA ALA A 628 34.94 -3.85 -17.10
C ALA A 628 34.86 -3.08 -15.76
N GLY A 629 36.01 -2.76 -15.15
CA GLY A 629 36.10 -1.93 -13.97
C GLY A 629 37.53 -1.57 -13.61
N GLY A 630 38.15 -0.68 -14.40
CA GLY A 630 39.51 -0.17 -14.18
C GLY A 630 40.35 -0.11 -15.45
N THR A 631 41.55 0.47 -15.37
CA THR A 631 42.48 0.56 -16.51
C THR A 631 43.76 -0.19 -16.20
N LEU A 632 44.00 -1.28 -16.93
CA LEU A 632 45.26 -2.02 -16.90
C LEU A 632 46.28 -1.36 -17.83
N THR A 633 47.52 -1.22 -17.37
CA THR A 633 48.68 -0.86 -18.21
C THR A 633 49.78 -1.86 -17.95
N VAL A 634 50.36 -2.44 -19.01
CA VAL A 634 51.48 -3.39 -18.94
C VAL A 634 52.62 -2.85 -19.79
N ASN A 635 53.78 -2.62 -19.20
CA ASN A 635 54.92 -1.99 -19.84
C ASN A 635 55.93 -3.02 -20.37
N ALA A 636 56.69 -2.63 -21.40
CA ALA A 636 57.72 -3.49 -22.01
C ALA A 636 58.94 -3.78 -21.10
N ASP A 637 58.98 -3.16 -19.92
CA ASP A 637 60.01 -3.36 -18.90
C ASP A 637 59.60 -4.33 -17.77
N GLY A 638 58.39 -4.90 -17.84
CA GLY A 638 57.85 -5.84 -16.83
C GLY A 638 56.99 -5.18 -15.74
N SER A 639 56.93 -3.85 -15.68
CA SER A 639 56.00 -3.18 -14.75
C SER A 639 54.55 -3.19 -15.24
N LEU A 640 53.60 -3.24 -14.30
CA LEU A 640 52.17 -3.11 -14.60
C LEU A 640 51.44 -2.26 -13.55
N SER A 641 50.33 -1.67 -13.93
CA SER A 641 49.38 -1.05 -12.98
C SER A 641 47.95 -1.31 -13.39
N LEU A 642 47.10 -1.69 -12.42
CA LEU A 642 45.64 -1.74 -12.57
C LEU A 642 45.07 -0.57 -11.76
N ALA A 643 44.70 0.51 -12.46
CA ALA A 643 44.20 1.73 -11.87
C ALA A 643 42.68 1.66 -11.63
N ASN A 644 42.25 2.11 -10.44
CA ASN A 644 40.86 2.17 -9.99
C ASN A 644 40.05 0.88 -10.28
N PRO A 645 40.46 -0.30 -9.78
CA PRO A 645 39.66 -1.52 -9.90
C PRO A 645 38.30 -1.32 -9.22
N ASN A 646 37.18 -1.45 -9.95
CA ASN A 646 35.84 -1.23 -9.41
C ASN A 646 34.87 -2.42 -9.53
N THR A 647 35.18 -3.44 -10.34
CA THR A 647 34.51 -4.75 -10.27
C THR A 647 35.33 -5.70 -9.40
N THR A 648 34.66 -6.56 -8.63
CA THR A 648 35.31 -7.62 -7.84
C THR A 648 35.55 -8.89 -8.66
N GLY A 649 36.47 -9.73 -8.19
CA GLY A 649 36.79 -11.03 -8.81
C GLY A 649 38.16 -11.08 -9.48
N THR A 650 38.43 -12.15 -10.23
CA THR A 650 39.75 -12.44 -10.80
C THR A 650 39.94 -11.89 -12.21
N TYR A 651 40.93 -11.00 -12.34
CA TYR A 651 41.46 -10.48 -13.60
C TYR A 651 42.71 -11.27 -13.97
N SER A 652 42.57 -12.24 -14.87
CA SER A 652 43.72 -12.95 -15.46
C SER A 652 44.03 -12.42 -16.85
N PHE A 653 45.30 -12.45 -17.25
CA PHE A 653 45.70 -12.20 -18.64
C PHE A 653 47.05 -12.84 -18.95
N ASN A 654 47.34 -12.99 -20.23
CA ASN A 654 48.61 -13.51 -20.71
C ASN A 654 49.51 -12.35 -21.17
N TYR A 655 50.82 -12.53 -21.04
CA TYR A 655 51.85 -11.66 -21.61
C TYR A 655 52.83 -12.48 -22.47
N ARG A 656 53.50 -11.82 -23.44
CA ARG A 656 54.43 -12.45 -24.37
C ARG A 656 55.84 -11.89 -24.26
N LEU A 657 56.80 -12.79 -24.10
CA LEU A 657 58.22 -12.53 -24.35
C LEU A 657 58.61 -12.92 -25.78
N GLU A 658 59.42 -12.10 -26.44
CA GLU A 658 59.86 -12.33 -27.81
C GLU A 658 61.30 -11.88 -28.05
N ASN A 659 62.06 -12.71 -28.79
CA ASN A 659 63.39 -12.37 -29.32
C ASN A 659 63.55 -12.86 -30.77
N SER A 660 64.74 -12.67 -31.35
CA SER A 660 65.02 -13.09 -32.74
C SER A 660 65.11 -14.62 -32.96
N VAL A 661 64.90 -15.43 -31.92
CA VAL A 661 64.92 -16.90 -31.95
C VAL A 661 63.50 -17.48 -31.82
N GLY A 662 62.62 -16.81 -31.06
CA GLY A 662 61.20 -17.13 -30.95
C GLY A 662 60.50 -16.36 -29.83
N SER A 663 59.29 -16.79 -29.48
CA SER A 663 58.47 -16.21 -28.43
C SER A 663 57.85 -17.26 -27.52
N ASN A 664 57.46 -16.84 -26.31
CA ASN A 664 56.75 -17.66 -25.34
C ASN A 664 55.82 -16.79 -24.47
N ASP A 665 54.74 -17.38 -23.97
CA ASP A 665 53.62 -16.68 -23.34
C ASP A 665 53.43 -17.19 -21.90
N GLY A 666 53.32 -16.28 -20.93
CA GLY A 666 53.05 -16.55 -19.50
C GLY A 666 51.74 -15.91 -19.04
N THR A 667 51.25 -16.28 -17.85
CA THR A 667 49.94 -15.84 -17.31
C THR A 667 50.09 -15.17 -15.94
N ILE A 668 49.34 -14.11 -15.67
CA ILE A 668 49.20 -13.49 -14.34
C ILE A 668 47.72 -13.44 -13.91
N THR A 669 47.43 -13.46 -12.61
CA THR A 669 46.09 -13.24 -12.05
C THR A 669 46.10 -12.22 -10.90
N ILE A 670 45.20 -11.24 -10.98
CA ILE A 670 44.95 -10.22 -9.96
C ILE A 670 43.51 -10.39 -9.46
N GLU A 671 43.34 -10.68 -8.17
CA GLU A 671 42.06 -10.87 -7.49
C GLU A 671 41.64 -9.56 -6.80
N VAL A 672 40.56 -8.95 -7.30
CA VAL A 672 39.99 -7.72 -6.72
C VAL A 672 38.98 -8.10 -5.64
N THR A 673 39.28 -7.69 -4.40
CA THR A 673 38.55 -8.04 -3.19
C THR A 673 37.78 -6.85 -2.60
N ALA A 674 36.73 -7.15 -1.82
CA ALA A 674 35.94 -6.15 -1.08
C ALA A 674 35.42 -6.75 0.22
N ALA A 675 35.41 -5.94 1.29
CA ALA A 675 34.64 -6.25 2.49
C ALA A 675 33.12 -6.22 2.18
N PRO A 676 32.27 -6.86 3.01
CA PRO A 676 30.85 -6.60 2.93
C PRO A 676 30.53 -5.16 3.36
N THR A 677 29.39 -4.67 2.91
CA THR A 677 28.67 -3.53 3.52
C THR A 677 27.28 -4.02 3.87
N ALA A 678 26.87 -3.83 5.13
CA ALA A 678 25.56 -4.22 5.62
C ALA A 678 24.63 -3.00 5.74
N THR A 679 23.35 -3.15 5.40
CA THR A 679 22.34 -2.09 5.36
C THR A 679 21.16 -2.42 6.27
N ASP A 680 20.69 -1.48 7.08
CA ASP A 680 19.50 -1.69 7.94
C ASP A 680 18.28 -2.11 7.10
N ASP A 681 17.54 -3.15 7.54
CA ASP A 681 16.39 -3.69 6.82
C ASP A 681 15.13 -2.80 6.92
N GLY A 682 14.20 -3.03 5.99
CA GLY A 682 12.81 -2.64 6.13
C GLY A 682 12.06 -3.37 7.27
N ASN A 683 10.80 -2.96 7.50
CA ASN A 683 9.96 -3.51 8.55
C ASN A 683 9.33 -4.86 8.17
N TYR A 684 9.70 -5.91 8.91
CA TYR A 684 9.11 -7.24 8.84
C TYR A 684 7.83 -7.33 9.67
N ASN A 685 6.67 -7.08 9.05
CA ASN A 685 5.37 -7.09 9.73
C ASN A 685 4.81 -8.51 9.90
N VAL A 686 4.28 -8.85 11.08
CA VAL A 686 3.59 -10.12 11.36
C VAL A 686 2.51 -9.97 12.42
N ASN A 687 1.36 -10.62 12.24
CA ASN A 687 0.26 -10.55 13.21
C ASN A 687 0.50 -11.47 14.43
N VAL A 688 -0.06 -11.10 15.58
CA VAL A 688 -0.09 -11.96 16.79
C VAL A 688 -0.62 -13.35 16.46
N GLY A 689 0.11 -14.39 16.90
CA GLY A 689 -0.21 -15.79 16.65
C GLY A 689 0.20 -16.34 15.28
N GLU A 690 0.47 -15.49 14.28
CA GLU A 690 0.93 -15.92 12.96
C GLU A 690 2.45 -16.16 12.92
N THR A 691 2.92 -17.00 11.99
CA THR A 691 4.36 -17.29 11.87
C THR A 691 4.96 -16.54 10.70
N LEU A 692 5.84 -15.57 10.99
CA LEU A 692 6.67 -14.92 9.99
C LEU A 692 7.61 -15.97 9.39
N THR A 693 7.77 -15.98 8.07
CA THR A 693 8.78 -16.78 7.38
C THR A 693 9.20 -16.07 6.10
N ILE A 694 10.43 -15.57 6.09
CA ILE A 694 11.10 -14.96 4.94
C ILE A 694 12.13 -15.96 4.44
N ALA A 695 12.07 -16.32 3.16
CA ALA A 695 12.96 -17.28 2.52
C ALA A 695 14.05 -16.56 1.71
N THR A 696 15.15 -17.27 1.42
CA THR A 696 16.37 -16.83 0.71
C THR A 696 16.19 -16.47 -0.78
N SER A 697 14.97 -16.08 -1.14
CA SER A 697 14.51 -15.77 -2.50
C SER A 697 13.31 -14.82 -2.47
N ALA A 698 13.11 -14.12 -1.34
CA ALA A 698 12.19 -13.01 -1.22
C ALA A 698 12.97 -11.72 -1.53
N THR A 699 12.31 -10.74 -2.14
CA THR A 699 12.90 -9.41 -2.42
C THR A 699 12.77 -8.50 -1.18
N ASN A 700 13.13 -9.06 -0.01
CA ASN A 700 13.24 -8.42 1.30
C ASN A 700 13.76 -9.47 2.31
N ASP A 701 14.86 -10.19 2.04
CA ASP A 701 15.53 -11.02 3.05
C ASP A 701 16.79 -10.30 3.59
N LEU A 702 17.37 -10.77 4.70
CA LEU A 702 18.46 -10.03 5.40
C LEU A 702 19.75 -9.82 4.57
N LEU A 703 19.79 -10.23 3.30
CA LEU A 703 20.95 -10.15 2.42
C LEU A 703 20.66 -9.45 1.08
N ASP A 704 19.44 -8.92 0.84
CA ASP A 704 19.05 -8.44 -0.49
C ASP A 704 19.30 -6.93 -0.73
N ASN A 705 19.31 -6.14 0.35
CA ASN A 705 19.83 -4.77 0.41
C ASN A 705 21.36 -4.71 0.67
N ASP A 706 22.00 -5.86 0.90
CA ASP A 706 23.38 -5.98 1.36
C ASP A 706 24.40 -6.15 0.22
N THR A 707 25.55 -5.47 0.36
CA THR A 707 26.68 -5.71 -0.53
C THR A 707 27.59 -6.76 0.07
N LEU A 708 27.39 -8.04 -0.29
CA LEU A 708 28.15 -9.18 0.27
C LEU A 708 29.67 -9.20 -0.02
N GLY A 709 30.20 -8.25 -0.80
CA GLY A 709 31.63 -8.12 -1.10
C GLY A 709 32.24 -9.27 -1.91
N PHE A 710 33.58 -9.38 -1.88
CA PHE A 710 34.30 -10.49 -2.50
C PHE A 710 35.58 -10.88 -1.73
N PRO A 711 35.79 -12.16 -1.38
CA PRO A 711 34.87 -13.29 -1.52
C PRO A 711 33.53 -13.06 -0.81
N THR A 712 32.45 -13.66 -1.32
CA THR A 712 31.09 -13.44 -0.80
C THR A 712 30.99 -13.69 0.70
N ALA A 713 30.47 -12.72 1.43
CA ALA A 713 30.24 -12.80 2.87
C ALA A 713 29.11 -13.77 3.23
N THR A 714 29.09 -14.17 4.50
CA THR A 714 28.01 -14.95 5.10
C THR A 714 27.54 -14.29 6.39
N LEU A 715 26.26 -14.38 6.71
CA LEU A 715 25.72 -13.97 8.01
C LEU A 715 26.18 -14.99 9.06
N THR A 716 27.06 -14.58 9.98
CA THR A 716 27.63 -15.51 10.99
C THR A 716 26.99 -15.40 12.36
N GLN A 717 26.55 -14.20 12.76
CA GLN A 717 26.09 -13.89 14.12
C GLN A 717 24.91 -12.90 14.12
N PHE A 718 24.10 -12.93 15.17
CA PHE A 718 23.01 -11.99 15.42
C PHE A 718 22.72 -11.82 16.93
N GLY A 719 22.14 -10.68 17.32
CA GLY A 719 21.88 -10.35 18.73
C GLY A 719 21.41 -8.90 18.90
N GLY A 720 21.82 -8.23 19.97
CA GLY A 720 21.58 -6.79 20.14
C GLY A 720 20.10 -6.39 20.12
N GLY A 721 19.79 -5.17 19.67
CA GLY A 721 18.43 -4.62 19.64
C GLY A 721 17.55 -4.98 20.85
N SER A 722 16.39 -5.58 20.55
CA SER A 722 15.38 -6.06 21.50
C SER A 722 15.63 -7.48 22.04
N LEU A 723 16.60 -8.22 21.49
CA LEU A 723 17.16 -9.42 22.13
C LEU A 723 18.07 -9.03 23.31
N GLY A 724 18.68 -7.84 23.23
CA GLY A 724 19.72 -7.35 24.14
C GLY A 724 21.09 -7.99 23.89
N GLY A 725 22.07 -7.58 24.70
CA GLY A 725 23.45 -8.06 24.57
C GLY A 725 24.19 -7.39 23.42
N ALA A 726 24.95 -8.17 22.66
CA ALA A 726 25.66 -7.74 21.45
C ALA A 726 25.30 -8.63 20.25
N VAL A 727 25.53 -8.13 19.04
CA VAL A 727 25.37 -8.88 17.77
C VAL A 727 26.09 -10.24 17.76
N THR A 728 27.16 -10.40 18.56
CA THR A 728 27.96 -11.63 18.66
C THR A 728 27.37 -12.72 19.56
N ASP A 729 26.26 -12.46 20.26
CA ASP A 729 25.81 -13.33 21.35
C ASP A 729 25.08 -14.60 20.86
N ASN A 730 24.60 -14.64 19.60
CA ASN A 730 24.00 -15.82 18.97
C ASN A 730 24.65 -16.10 17.61
N THR A 731 24.83 -17.37 17.27
CA THR A 731 25.34 -17.80 15.95
C THR A 731 24.17 -18.04 15.00
N ALA A 732 24.32 -17.69 13.72
CA ALA A 732 23.34 -17.98 12.69
C ALA A 732 22.92 -19.46 12.66
N GLY A 733 21.63 -19.73 12.45
CA GLY A 733 20.98 -21.03 12.63
C GLY A 733 20.53 -21.33 14.07
N SER A 734 20.68 -20.37 15.01
CA SER A 734 20.15 -20.48 16.37
C SER A 734 18.74 -19.93 16.50
N SER A 735 17.96 -20.49 17.42
CA SER A 735 16.62 -20.00 17.79
C SER A 735 16.62 -19.32 19.16
N VAL A 736 15.99 -18.16 19.26
CA VAL A 736 15.95 -17.29 20.45
C VAL A 736 14.53 -16.75 20.70
N ASN A 737 14.24 -16.24 21.90
CA ASN A 737 12.93 -15.66 22.19
C ASN A 737 12.87 -14.18 21.78
N LEU A 738 11.85 -13.80 21.00
CA LEU A 738 11.54 -12.41 20.64
C LEU A 738 10.01 -12.24 20.55
N ALA A 739 9.47 -11.09 20.95
CA ALA A 739 8.03 -10.81 20.93
C ALA A 739 7.13 -11.89 21.61
N GLY A 740 7.68 -12.58 22.62
CA GLY A 740 7.03 -13.73 23.27
C GLY A 740 7.02 -15.03 22.45
N GLY A 741 7.36 -14.97 21.16
CA GLY A 741 7.55 -16.12 20.26
C GLY A 741 9.01 -16.55 20.15
N THR A 742 9.34 -17.30 19.08
CA THR A 742 10.70 -17.80 18.81
C THR A 742 11.21 -17.33 17.46
N LEU A 743 12.19 -16.43 17.45
CA LEU A 743 12.96 -16.00 16.28
C LEU A 743 14.02 -17.04 15.93
N THR A 744 14.22 -17.31 14.65
CA THR A 744 15.39 -18.02 14.10
C THR A 744 15.92 -17.24 12.91
N VAL A 745 17.22 -16.93 12.92
CA VAL A 745 17.94 -16.23 11.85
C VAL A 745 18.98 -17.18 11.27
N ASN A 746 18.93 -17.45 9.96
CA ASN A 746 19.81 -18.40 9.29
C ASN A 746 20.99 -17.72 8.58
N ALA A 747 22.04 -18.48 8.28
CA ALA A 747 23.26 -17.98 7.64
C ALA A 747 23.09 -17.64 6.14
N ASP A 748 21.90 -17.86 5.60
CA ASP A 748 21.50 -17.68 4.20
C ASP A 748 20.49 -16.53 4.02
N GLY A 749 20.32 -15.66 5.03
CA GLY A 749 19.41 -14.52 5.03
C GLY A 749 17.98 -14.84 5.47
N SER A 750 17.57 -16.12 5.47
CA SER A 750 16.20 -16.47 5.85
C SER A 750 15.93 -16.30 7.34
N ILE A 751 14.76 -15.70 7.65
CA ILE A 751 14.28 -15.50 9.03
C ILE A 751 12.91 -16.12 9.25
N SER A 752 12.62 -16.51 10.49
CA SER A 752 11.29 -16.89 10.91
C SER A 752 11.02 -16.50 12.37
N LEU A 753 9.82 -16.01 12.66
CA LEU A 753 9.35 -15.73 14.01
C LEU A 753 8.06 -16.52 14.25
N ALA A 754 8.17 -17.58 15.06
CA ALA A 754 7.07 -18.52 15.31
C ALA A 754 6.30 -18.15 16.58
N ASN A 755 4.97 -18.06 16.47
CA ASN A 755 4.02 -17.80 17.56
C ASN A 755 4.32 -16.54 18.41
N PRO A 756 4.57 -15.37 17.80
CA PRO A 756 4.67 -14.10 18.53
C PRO A 756 3.34 -13.82 19.25
N ASN A 757 3.43 -13.26 20.45
CA ASN A 757 2.27 -13.04 21.35
C ASN A 757 2.42 -11.77 22.22
N THR A 758 3.39 -10.93 21.90
CA THR A 758 3.57 -9.60 22.47
C THR A 758 3.67 -8.62 21.31
N THR A 759 2.75 -7.67 21.23
CA THR A 759 2.74 -6.62 20.21
C THR A 759 3.85 -5.59 20.42
N GLY A 760 4.22 -4.89 19.34
CA GLY A 760 5.22 -3.83 19.33
C GLY A 760 6.31 -4.01 18.27
N THR A 761 7.27 -3.08 18.27
CA THR A 761 8.44 -3.08 17.40
C THR A 761 9.62 -3.76 18.10
N PHE A 762 10.25 -4.72 17.44
CA PHE A 762 11.32 -5.57 17.96
C PHE A 762 12.49 -5.61 16.98
N THR A 763 13.59 -4.95 17.34
CA THR A 763 14.82 -4.94 16.53
C THR A 763 15.77 -6.08 16.91
N PHE A 764 16.65 -6.47 15.99
CA PHE A 764 17.87 -7.21 16.29
C PHE A 764 18.98 -6.83 15.30
N ASP A 765 20.22 -6.91 15.75
CA ASP A 765 21.41 -6.63 14.96
C ASP A 765 21.89 -7.95 14.33
N TYR A 766 22.41 -7.94 13.10
CA TYR A 766 23.09 -9.08 12.46
C TYR A 766 24.47 -8.70 11.92
N GLN A 767 25.32 -9.69 11.64
CA GLN A 767 26.70 -9.50 11.19
C GLN A 767 27.04 -10.32 9.95
N LEU A 768 27.50 -9.62 8.91
CA LEU A 768 28.18 -10.20 7.76
C LEU A 768 29.68 -10.34 8.03
N GLU A 769 30.29 -11.41 7.50
CA GLU A 769 31.73 -11.68 7.62
C GLU A 769 32.31 -12.27 6.33
N ASN A 770 33.44 -11.74 5.86
CA ASN A 770 34.28 -12.36 4.84
C ASN A 770 35.79 -12.20 5.16
N SER A 771 36.66 -12.61 4.24
CA SER A 771 38.12 -12.56 4.46
C SER A 771 38.74 -11.15 4.47
N GLN A 772 37.97 -10.12 4.11
CA GLN A 772 38.40 -8.72 4.07
C GLN A 772 37.86 -7.89 5.25
N GLY A 773 36.72 -8.28 5.83
CA GLY A 773 36.12 -7.56 6.96
C GLY A 773 34.78 -8.12 7.43
N THR A 774 34.20 -7.41 8.39
CA THR A 774 32.84 -7.61 8.92
C THR A 774 32.09 -6.30 8.88
N ASP A 775 30.78 -6.37 8.70
CA ASP A 775 29.88 -5.22 8.87
C ASP A 775 28.58 -5.65 9.58
N THR A 776 27.79 -4.70 10.08
CA THR A 776 26.60 -4.98 10.92
C THR A 776 25.44 -4.04 10.64
N ALA A 777 24.25 -4.62 10.49
CA ALA A 777 23.00 -3.91 10.24
C ALA A 777 21.88 -4.36 11.18
N THR A 778 20.77 -3.63 11.18
CA THR A 778 19.63 -3.76 12.08
C THR A 778 18.39 -4.22 11.33
N ALA A 779 17.84 -5.37 11.73
CA ALA A 779 16.56 -5.87 11.27
C ALA A 779 15.44 -5.44 12.21
N THR A 780 14.29 -5.01 11.67
CA THR A 780 13.12 -4.57 12.47
C THR A 780 11.91 -5.47 12.22
N ILE A 781 11.46 -6.20 13.23
CA ILE A 781 10.20 -6.95 13.20
C ILE A 781 9.10 -6.17 13.91
N VAL A 782 7.97 -5.97 13.26
CA VAL A 782 6.77 -5.37 13.87
C VAL A 782 5.75 -6.47 14.13
N VAL A 783 5.49 -6.75 15.40
CA VAL A 783 4.40 -7.65 15.79
C VAL A 783 3.16 -6.82 16.06
N GLN A 784 2.14 -7.02 15.23
CA GLN A 784 0.95 -6.19 15.14
C GLN A 784 -0.31 -7.01 15.43
N GLU A 785 -1.44 -6.35 15.66
CA GLU A 785 -2.70 -7.01 16.00
C GLU A 785 -3.88 -6.21 15.40
N PRO A 786 -4.75 -6.85 14.59
CA PRO A 786 -5.94 -6.17 14.07
C PRO A 786 -6.94 -5.89 15.19
N PRO A 787 -7.80 -4.87 15.06
CA PRO A 787 -8.83 -4.60 16.04
C PRO A 787 -9.91 -5.69 16.03
N THR A 788 -10.67 -5.77 17.13
CA THR A 788 -11.94 -6.52 17.20
C THR A 788 -12.97 -5.63 17.89
N ALA A 789 -14.06 -5.38 17.17
CA ALA A 789 -15.19 -4.55 17.57
C ALA A 789 -16.32 -5.40 18.16
N THR A 790 -17.15 -4.81 19.02
CA THR A 790 -18.22 -5.50 19.77
C THR A 790 -19.54 -4.72 19.66
N ASP A 791 -20.68 -5.36 19.96
CA ASP A 791 -21.99 -4.72 19.83
C ASP A 791 -22.39 -3.92 21.09
N ASP A 792 -22.64 -2.62 20.93
CA ASP A 792 -23.02 -1.68 22.01
C ASP A 792 -24.54 -1.43 22.08
N ALA A 793 -25.01 -1.07 23.28
CA ALA A 793 -26.43 -0.79 23.53
C ALA A 793 -26.64 0.42 24.45
N TYR A 794 -27.37 1.42 23.93
CA TYR A 794 -27.73 2.67 24.61
C TYR A 794 -29.24 2.91 24.60
N THR A 795 -29.71 3.78 25.49
CA THR A 795 -31.11 4.24 25.55
C THR A 795 -31.18 5.77 25.58
N ALA A 796 -32.27 6.32 25.04
CA ALA A 796 -32.53 7.76 25.01
C ALA A 796 -34.02 8.07 25.19
N GLU A 797 -34.32 9.32 25.54
CA GLU A 797 -35.69 9.85 25.63
C GLU A 797 -35.93 10.93 24.57
N THR A 798 -37.14 11.00 24.01
CA THR A 798 -37.45 11.99 22.99
C THR A 798 -37.33 13.42 23.50
N ASN A 799 -36.66 14.26 22.71
CA ASN A 799 -36.28 15.64 22.97
C ASN A 799 -35.22 15.81 24.08
N GLN A 800 -34.58 14.72 24.53
CA GLN A 800 -33.39 14.75 25.39
C GLN A 800 -32.16 14.29 24.60
N THR A 801 -31.10 15.11 24.58
CA THR A 801 -29.84 14.73 23.93
C THR A 801 -29.12 13.65 24.74
N LEU A 802 -28.82 12.52 24.10
CA LEU A 802 -27.89 11.51 24.62
C LEU A 802 -26.46 11.95 24.33
N THR A 803 -25.57 11.82 25.31
CA THR A 803 -24.12 12.03 25.15
C THR A 803 -23.38 10.96 25.95
N ILE A 804 -22.40 10.31 25.31
CA ILE A 804 -21.46 9.35 25.87
C ILE A 804 -20.05 9.93 25.68
N ALA A 805 -19.24 10.01 26.73
CA ALA A 805 -17.91 10.59 26.70
C ALA A 805 -16.81 9.53 26.88
N THR A 806 -15.60 9.83 26.39
CA THR A 806 -14.39 8.97 26.43
C THR A 806 -13.77 8.72 27.82
N ALA A 807 -14.58 8.92 28.87
CA ALA A 807 -14.26 8.63 30.26
C ALA A 807 -15.40 7.86 30.97
N ASP A 808 -16.49 7.57 30.25
CA ASP A 808 -17.59 6.75 30.71
C ASP A 808 -17.21 5.27 30.45
N ALA A 809 -17.35 4.42 31.47
CA ALA A 809 -17.04 2.98 31.38
C ALA A 809 -18.19 2.19 30.72
N ASN A 810 -18.58 2.64 29.53
CA ASN A 810 -19.47 2.06 28.51
C ASN A 810 -19.39 2.93 27.21
N ASP A 811 -18.23 3.54 26.89
CA ASP A 811 -18.05 4.19 25.58
C ASP A 811 -17.82 3.12 24.48
N ILE A 812 -17.89 3.51 23.20
CA ILE A 812 -17.92 2.54 22.09
C ILE A 812 -16.66 1.66 22.05
N ILE A 813 -15.51 2.18 22.50
CA ILE A 813 -14.23 1.46 22.44
C ILE A 813 -13.82 0.83 23.78
N ASP A 814 -14.67 0.91 24.82
CA ASP A 814 -14.33 0.49 26.19
C ASP A 814 -14.28 -1.04 26.37
N ASN A 815 -15.09 -1.74 25.56
CA ASN A 815 -15.23 -3.19 25.56
C ASN A 815 -14.54 -3.87 24.35
N ASP A 816 -13.98 -3.05 23.46
CA ASP A 816 -13.27 -3.46 22.25
C ASP A 816 -11.81 -3.87 22.47
N THR A 817 -11.28 -4.64 21.52
CA THR A 817 -9.84 -4.86 21.39
C THR A 817 -9.29 -3.93 20.33
N VAL A 818 -8.70 -2.80 20.73
CA VAL A 818 -8.13 -1.78 19.81
C VAL A 818 -6.91 -2.25 19.00
N GLY A 819 -6.38 -3.45 19.25
CA GLY A 819 -5.23 -4.00 18.52
C GLY A 819 -3.92 -3.22 18.71
N SER A 820 -2.99 -3.38 17.76
CA SER A 820 -1.70 -2.70 17.75
C SER A 820 -1.20 -2.51 16.31
N PRO A 821 -0.96 -1.27 15.82
CA PRO A 821 -1.18 0.03 16.48
C PRO A 821 -2.62 0.21 16.98
N ALA A 822 -2.83 1.07 17.98
CA ALA A 822 -4.16 1.26 18.54
C ALA A 822 -5.11 1.85 17.49
N ALA A 823 -6.21 1.14 17.23
CA ALA A 823 -7.26 1.54 16.33
C ALA A 823 -8.11 2.69 16.88
N THR A 824 -8.74 3.42 15.96
CA THR A 824 -9.75 4.45 16.23
C THR A 824 -11.00 4.15 15.43
N ILE A 825 -12.14 4.73 15.81
CA ILE A 825 -13.32 4.67 14.93
C ILE A 825 -13.03 5.53 13.70
N THR A 826 -13.03 4.95 12.49
CA THR A 826 -12.78 5.70 11.24
C THR A 826 -14.07 6.03 10.52
N ARG A 827 -15.03 5.10 10.51
CA ARG A 827 -16.32 5.23 9.82
C ARG A 827 -17.49 4.72 10.67
N PHE A 828 -18.71 5.14 10.33
CA PHE A 828 -19.96 4.55 10.82
C PHE A 828 -21.07 4.68 9.77
N GLY A 829 -22.10 3.82 9.85
CA GLY A 829 -23.19 3.79 8.88
C GLY A 829 -23.94 2.45 8.86
N GLY A 830 -24.82 2.26 7.87
CA GLY A 830 -25.65 1.07 7.77
C GLY A 830 -26.89 1.09 8.66
N GLY A 831 -27.69 0.02 8.56
CA GLY A 831 -28.89 -0.18 9.36
C GLY A 831 -29.90 0.98 9.24
N SER A 832 -30.19 1.64 10.36
CA SER A 832 -31.12 2.78 10.48
C SER A 832 -30.57 4.10 9.94
N LEU A 833 -29.27 4.20 9.64
CA LEU A 833 -28.70 5.29 8.84
C LEU A 833 -28.84 5.03 7.33
N GLY A 834 -29.08 3.78 6.93
CA GLY A 834 -28.97 3.34 5.54
C GLY A 834 -27.51 3.18 5.11
N GLY A 835 -27.28 2.83 3.84
CA GLY A 835 -25.94 2.67 3.29
C GLY A 835 -25.15 1.50 3.86
N ALA A 836 -23.83 1.63 3.87
CA ALA A 836 -22.86 0.75 4.51
C ALA A 836 -22.14 1.45 5.69
N VAL A 837 -21.35 0.68 6.45
CA VAL A 837 -20.56 1.19 7.60
C VAL A 837 -19.53 2.26 7.20
N THR A 838 -19.16 2.30 5.93
CA THR A 838 -18.15 3.19 5.34
C THR A 838 -18.62 4.63 5.12
N ASP A 839 -19.92 4.89 5.21
CA ASP A 839 -20.52 6.00 4.47
C ASP A 839 -20.45 7.34 5.23
N ASN A 840 -20.18 7.31 6.53
CA ASN A 840 -19.97 8.52 7.35
C ASN A 840 -18.62 8.43 8.05
N THR A 841 -17.81 9.48 7.97
CA THR A 841 -16.50 9.56 8.65
C THR A 841 -16.68 9.91 10.13
N ALA A 842 -15.85 9.36 11.02
CA ALA A 842 -15.93 9.66 12.44
C ALA A 842 -15.63 11.16 12.71
N GLY A 843 -16.44 11.78 13.57
CA GLY A 843 -16.52 13.22 13.79
C GLY A 843 -17.65 13.92 13.02
N SER A 844 -18.15 13.31 11.93
CA SER A 844 -19.28 13.85 11.17
C SER A 844 -20.60 13.75 11.93
N SER A 845 -21.47 14.74 11.69
CA SER A 845 -22.82 14.80 12.28
C SER A 845 -23.88 14.47 11.23
N VAL A 846 -24.63 13.41 11.47
CA VAL A 846 -25.49 12.73 10.49
C VAL A 846 -26.95 12.76 10.97
N ASN A 847 -27.89 13.01 10.06
CA ASN A 847 -29.31 13.02 10.40
C ASN A 847 -29.87 11.61 10.49
N LEU A 848 -30.00 11.10 11.72
CA LEU A 848 -30.79 9.92 12.03
C LEU A 848 -32.28 10.26 11.84
N ALA A 849 -33.14 9.27 11.58
CA ALA A 849 -34.56 9.51 11.28
C ALA A 849 -35.30 10.10 12.50
N GLY A 850 -35.28 11.42 12.62
CA GLY A 850 -35.73 12.15 13.81
C GLY A 850 -34.64 12.37 14.86
N GLY A 851 -33.43 12.77 14.49
CA GLY A 851 -32.36 13.24 15.40
C GLY A 851 -31.05 13.55 14.66
N THR A 852 -30.05 14.14 15.33
CA THR A 852 -28.71 14.30 14.75
C THR A 852 -27.69 13.51 15.57
N LEU A 853 -27.11 12.47 14.96
CA LEU A 853 -26.10 11.59 15.53
C LEU A 853 -24.69 12.11 15.19
N THR A 854 -23.77 12.02 16.14
CA THR A 854 -22.33 12.23 15.93
C THR A 854 -21.59 11.10 16.63
N VAL A 855 -20.68 10.42 15.93
CA VAL A 855 -19.79 9.39 16.49
C VAL A 855 -18.35 9.84 16.21
N ASN A 856 -17.55 10.02 17.25
CA ASN A 856 -16.19 10.55 17.15
C ASN A 856 -15.15 9.43 17.11
N ALA A 857 -13.99 9.72 16.53
CA ALA A 857 -12.89 8.75 16.39
C ALA A 857 -12.33 8.24 17.73
N ASP A 858 -12.59 8.97 18.81
CA ASP A 858 -12.15 8.68 20.18
C ASP A 858 -13.11 7.78 20.98
N GLY A 859 -14.23 7.34 20.38
CA GLY A 859 -15.24 6.49 21.03
C GLY A 859 -16.43 7.26 21.65
N SER A 860 -16.40 8.59 21.67
CA SER A 860 -17.53 9.38 22.16
C SER A 860 -18.68 9.49 21.15
N LEU A 861 -19.91 9.51 21.67
CA LEU A 861 -21.15 9.54 20.88
C LEU A 861 -22.08 10.66 21.37
N THR A 862 -22.84 11.27 20.46
CA THR A 862 -23.96 12.16 20.82
C THR A 862 -25.13 11.95 19.86
N LEU A 863 -26.34 11.84 20.40
CA LEU A 863 -27.58 11.88 19.61
C LEU A 863 -28.41 13.07 20.10
N ALA A 864 -28.36 14.16 19.35
CA ALA A 864 -28.99 15.43 19.66
C ALA A 864 -30.44 15.51 19.19
N ASN A 865 -31.31 16.05 20.06
CA ASN A 865 -32.74 16.28 19.81
C ASN A 865 -33.51 15.10 19.15
N PRO A 866 -33.37 13.84 19.65
CA PRO A 866 -34.09 12.70 19.10
C PRO A 866 -35.60 12.91 19.26
N ASN A 867 -36.37 13.04 18.19
CA ASN A 867 -37.78 13.40 18.20
C ASN A 867 -38.72 12.29 17.68
N THR A 868 -38.16 11.20 17.15
CA THR A 868 -38.91 10.02 16.71
C THR A 868 -38.54 8.81 17.58
N THR A 869 -39.53 8.03 18.00
CA THR A 869 -39.35 6.87 18.87
C THR A 869 -39.08 5.60 18.08
N GLY A 870 -38.15 4.76 18.54
CA GLY A 870 -37.86 3.46 17.96
C GLY A 870 -36.46 2.95 18.32
N THR A 871 -36.17 1.72 17.90
CA THR A 871 -34.82 1.17 17.93
C THR A 871 -34.07 1.59 16.68
N TYR A 872 -32.96 2.30 16.86
CA TYR A 872 -32.01 2.63 15.81
C TYR A 872 -30.81 1.70 15.96
N SER A 873 -30.32 1.13 14.87
CA SER A 873 -29.15 0.27 14.87
C SER A 873 -28.28 0.60 13.67
N PHE A 874 -26.98 0.77 13.87
CA PHE A 874 -26.01 1.09 12.82
C PHE A 874 -24.65 0.53 13.21
N ASN A 875 -23.78 0.35 12.23
CA ASN A 875 -22.45 -0.18 12.45
C ASN A 875 -21.45 0.97 12.65
N TYR A 876 -20.38 0.71 13.39
CA TYR A 876 -19.16 1.51 13.40
C TYR A 876 -17.98 0.64 12.96
N ARG A 877 -16.94 1.27 12.43
CA ARG A 877 -15.69 0.63 12.03
C ARG A 877 -14.56 1.06 12.93
N LEU A 878 -14.00 0.11 13.67
CA LEU A 878 -12.74 0.25 14.39
C LEU A 878 -11.61 -0.22 13.49
N GLU A 879 -10.62 0.63 13.22
CA GLU A 879 -9.62 0.39 12.16
C GLU A 879 -8.22 0.91 12.53
N ASN A 880 -7.20 0.14 12.13
CA ASN A 880 -5.78 0.50 12.20
C ASN A 880 -5.05 0.06 10.92
N SER A 881 -3.73 0.27 10.86
CA SER A 881 -2.89 -0.13 9.72
C SER A 881 -2.73 -1.65 9.50
N VAL A 882 -3.36 -2.48 10.34
CA VAL A 882 -3.37 -3.96 10.25
C VAL A 882 -4.68 -4.47 9.65
N GLY A 883 -5.79 -3.77 9.92
CA GLY A 883 -7.11 -4.08 9.39
C GLY A 883 -8.23 -3.38 10.15
N SER A 884 -9.46 -3.75 9.80
CA SER A 884 -10.68 -3.17 10.35
C SER A 884 -11.62 -4.25 10.88
N ASN A 885 -12.42 -3.89 11.89
CA ASN A 885 -13.54 -4.70 12.35
C ASN A 885 -14.78 -3.82 12.59
N ASP A 886 -15.95 -4.35 12.28
CA ASP A 886 -17.21 -3.60 12.28
C ASP A 886 -18.11 -4.10 13.44
N GLY A 887 -18.40 -3.23 14.41
CA GLY A 887 -19.31 -3.50 15.54
C GLY A 887 -20.67 -2.83 15.35
N THR A 888 -21.70 -3.26 16.10
CA THR A 888 -23.07 -2.72 15.96
C THR A 888 -23.48 -1.88 17.17
N ILE A 889 -23.71 -0.58 16.99
CA ILE A 889 -24.35 0.26 18.00
C ILE A 889 -25.87 0.15 17.86
N THR A 890 -26.55 -0.03 18.99
CA THR A 890 -28.02 0.02 19.09
C THR A 890 -28.47 1.11 20.07
N ILE A 891 -29.36 2.00 19.65
CA ILE A 891 -29.95 3.07 20.48
C ILE A 891 -31.47 2.91 20.49
N GLU A 892 -32.06 2.67 21.66
CA GLU A 892 -33.52 2.68 21.84
C GLU A 892 -34.00 4.07 22.28
N VAL A 893 -34.68 4.81 21.37
CA VAL A 893 -35.31 6.10 21.69
C VAL A 893 -36.76 5.87 22.11
N THR A 894 -37.06 6.26 23.34
CA THR A 894 -38.35 6.10 24.00
C THR A 894 -39.02 7.46 24.23
N ALA A 895 -40.32 7.49 24.51
CA ALA A 895 -41.05 8.71 24.85
C ALA A 895 -41.93 8.48 26.09
N ALA A 896 -41.81 9.34 27.09
CA ALA A 896 -42.73 9.38 28.23
C ALA A 896 -44.15 9.72 27.76
N PRO A 897 -45.20 9.25 28.45
CA PRO A 897 -46.57 9.65 28.15
C PRO A 897 -46.81 11.13 28.47
N THR A 898 -47.91 11.68 27.97
CA THR A 898 -48.47 12.96 28.40
C THR A 898 -49.96 12.79 28.57
N ALA A 899 -50.41 12.88 29.83
CA ALA A 899 -51.80 12.85 30.23
C ALA A 899 -52.41 14.26 30.22
N THR A 900 -53.72 14.37 30.04
CA THR A 900 -54.44 15.63 29.81
C THR A 900 -55.68 15.74 30.71
N ASP A 901 -56.15 16.96 31.00
CA ASP A 901 -57.28 17.19 31.91
C ASP A 901 -58.65 16.93 31.23
N ASP A 902 -59.28 15.80 31.57
CA ASP A 902 -60.60 15.44 31.08
C ASP A 902 -61.75 16.19 31.77
N SER A 903 -62.80 16.50 31.01
CA SER A 903 -63.99 17.18 31.53
C SER A 903 -65.24 16.89 30.69
N GLY A 904 -66.37 17.51 31.06
CA GLY A 904 -67.67 17.35 30.37
C GLY A 904 -68.55 16.22 30.91
N TYR A 905 -68.01 15.36 31.77
CA TYR A 905 -68.75 14.25 32.37
C TYR A 905 -69.88 14.72 33.29
N LEU A 906 -71.06 14.13 33.09
CA LEU A 906 -72.30 14.49 33.77
C LEU A 906 -73.03 13.24 34.23
N VAL A 907 -73.56 13.25 35.46
CA VAL A 907 -74.42 12.18 35.97
C VAL A 907 -75.48 12.71 36.92
N ALA A 908 -76.70 12.18 36.82
CA ALA A 908 -77.76 12.47 37.78
C ALA A 908 -77.54 11.69 39.09
N SER A 909 -77.82 12.33 40.22
CA SER A 909 -77.78 11.72 41.56
C SER A 909 -78.68 10.48 41.62
N GLY A 910 -78.10 9.33 41.99
CA GLY A 910 -78.72 8.01 41.97
C GLY A 910 -78.69 7.30 40.61
N GLY A 911 -78.12 7.91 39.57
CA GLY A 911 -77.90 7.32 38.25
C GLY A 911 -76.58 6.54 38.15
N THR A 912 -76.14 6.28 36.91
CA THR A 912 -74.84 5.69 36.60
C THR A 912 -74.23 6.44 35.42
N LEU A 913 -72.99 6.88 35.58
CA LEU A 913 -72.09 7.22 34.46
C LEU A 913 -71.33 5.95 34.06
N SER A 914 -71.20 5.73 32.75
CA SER A 914 -70.33 4.72 32.18
C SER A 914 -69.73 5.32 30.91
N VAL A 915 -68.41 5.35 30.83
CA VAL A 915 -67.63 5.82 29.69
C VAL A 915 -66.82 4.63 29.20
N ALA A 916 -67.04 4.23 27.96
CA ALA A 916 -66.39 3.09 27.34
C ALA A 916 -65.31 3.54 26.36
N THR A 917 -64.37 2.64 26.02
CA THR A 917 -63.26 2.85 25.06
C THR A 917 -63.69 3.02 23.59
N THR A 918 -64.94 3.38 23.37
CA THR A 918 -65.56 3.69 22.08
C THR A 918 -66.27 5.04 22.08
N ASP A 919 -66.36 5.69 23.25
CA ASP A 919 -66.95 7.02 23.40
C ASP A 919 -65.87 8.07 23.08
N THR A 920 -66.23 9.14 22.37
CA THR A 920 -65.28 10.18 21.92
C THR A 920 -65.01 11.24 23.00
N ASN A 921 -64.91 10.78 24.24
CA ASN A 921 -64.49 11.53 25.42
C ASN A 921 -64.17 10.48 26.51
N ASP A 922 -63.25 9.54 26.25
CA ASP A 922 -62.71 8.64 27.27
C ASP A 922 -61.44 9.22 27.93
N LEU A 923 -60.78 8.48 28.83
CA LEU A 923 -59.59 8.98 29.56
C LEU A 923 -58.26 8.84 28.79
N LEU A 924 -58.28 8.44 27.51
CA LEU A 924 -57.08 8.20 26.70
C LEU A 924 -57.17 8.78 25.28
N ASP A 925 -58.34 9.23 24.83
CA ASP A 925 -58.56 9.68 23.44
C ASP A 925 -57.88 11.02 23.07
N ASN A 926 -57.53 11.81 24.09
CA ASN A 926 -56.85 13.09 23.97
C ASN A 926 -55.39 13.04 24.49
N ASP A 927 -54.96 11.89 25.00
CA ASP A 927 -53.64 11.64 25.56
C ASP A 927 -52.59 11.22 24.53
N MET A 928 -51.32 11.50 24.85
CA MET A 928 -50.18 10.94 24.15
C MET A 928 -49.58 9.80 24.97
N LEU A 929 -49.92 8.54 24.64
CA LEU A 929 -49.50 7.35 25.39
C LEU A 929 -47.99 7.02 25.33
N GLY A 930 -47.16 7.88 24.74
CA GLY A 930 -45.71 7.68 24.63
C GLY A 930 -45.30 6.43 23.83
N SER A 931 -44.05 6.00 24.00
CA SER A 931 -43.49 4.79 23.41
C SER A 931 -42.41 4.18 24.32
N PRO A 932 -42.51 2.91 24.73
CA PRO A 932 -43.62 1.98 24.48
C PRO A 932 -44.94 2.49 25.07
N VAL A 933 -46.06 2.02 24.52
CA VAL A 933 -47.41 2.51 24.88
C VAL A 933 -47.65 2.38 26.39
N SER A 934 -47.97 3.50 27.02
CA SER A 934 -48.20 3.60 28.46
C SER A 934 -49.47 2.90 28.90
N THR A 935 -49.47 2.46 30.16
CA THR A 935 -50.64 1.88 30.81
C THR A 935 -51.15 2.83 31.90
N LEU A 936 -52.47 3.00 31.98
CA LEU A 936 -53.12 3.62 33.13
C LEU A 936 -53.09 2.60 34.27
N THR A 937 -52.18 2.79 35.23
CA THR A 937 -51.92 1.82 36.30
C THR A 937 -52.56 2.21 37.63
N THR A 938 -52.70 3.51 37.90
CA THR A 938 -53.20 4.04 39.17
C THR A 938 -54.07 5.29 38.98
N PHE A 939 -54.94 5.52 39.97
CA PHE A 939 -55.76 6.72 40.09
C PHE A 939 -56.00 7.10 41.56
N GLY A 940 -56.24 8.36 41.85
CA GLY A 940 -56.33 8.88 43.21
C GLY A 940 -56.56 10.38 43.24
N GLY A 941 -55.93 11.07 44.19
CA GLY A 941 -55.94 12.54 44.26
C GLY A 941 -57.34 13.16 44.32
N GLY A 942 -57.50 14.40 43.85
CA GLY A 942 -58.76 15.14 43.83
C GLY A 942 -59.66 14.99 45.08
N ASP A 943 -60.95 14.71 44.85
CA ASP A 943 -61.96 14.42 45.88
C ASP A 943 -61.95 12.95 46.38
N LEU A 944 -61.14 12.06 45.79
CA LEU A 944 -60.85 10.74 46.38
C LEU A 944 -59.91 10.87 47.59
N GLY A 945 -58.97 11.82 47.50
CA GLY A 945 -57.89 12.04 48.45
C GLY A 945 -56.72 11.06 48.30
N GLY A 946 -55.62 11.38 48.99
CA GLY A 946 -54.32 10.76 48.72
C GLY A 946 -53.64 11.41 47.52
N ASP A 947 -52.63 10.73 46.98
CA ASP A 947 -51.95 11.11 45.74
C ASP A 947 -52.47 10.24 44.57
N VAL A 948 -52.07 10.52 43.32
CA VAL A 948 -52.54 9.78 42.13
C VAL A 948 -52.29 8.27 42.21
N THR A 949 -51.23 7.83 42.90
CA THR A 949 -50.83 6.42 43.04
C THR A 949 -51.61 5.64 44.12
N THR A 950 -52.68 6.22 44.68
CA THR A 950 -53.38 5.67 45.87
C THR A 950 -54.19 4.39 45.59
N ASN A 951 -54.80 4.25 44.41
CA ASN A 951 -55.63 3.11 44.03
C ASN A 951 -55.13 2.52 42.71
N ALA A 952 -55.29 1.21 42.50
CA ALA A 952 -54.87 0.54 41.27
C ALA A 952 -56.01 0.52 40.24
N ALA A 953 -55.67 0.55 38.95
CA ALA A 953 -56.65 0.43 37.88
C ALA A 953 -57.47 -0.88 38.01
N GLY A 954 -58.80 -0.74 37.99
CA GLY A 954 -59.78 -1.79 38.30
C GLY A 954 -60.32 -1.76 39.74
N ASP A 955 -59.79 -0.94 40.64
CA ASP A 955 -60.32 -0.77 42.00
C ASP A 955 -61.70 -0.10 42.02
N ALA A 956 -62.47 -0.38 43.08
CA ALA A 956 -63.80 0.18 43.32
C ALA A 956 -63.77 1.13 44.54
N VAL A 957 -63.71 2.42 44.26
CA VAL A 957 -63.40 3.50 45.22
C VAL A 957 -64.62 4.39 45.43
N GLY A 958 -64.78 4.97 46.62
CA GLY A 958 -65.94 5.83 46.92
C GLY A 958 -65.76 7.27 46.43
N LEU A 959 -66.62 7.73 45.52
CA LEU A 959 -66.68 9.13 45.05
C LEU A 959 -68.13 9.63 45.08
N ALA A 960 -68.37 10.88 45.47
CA ALA A 960 -69.70 11.51 45.50
C ALA A 960 -70.80 10.71 46.25
N GLY A 961 -70.44 9.84 47.19
CA GLY A 961 -71.38 8.93 47.86
C GLY A 961 -71.93 7.80 46.97
N GLY A 962 -71.24 7.49 45.86
CA GLY A 962 -71.38 6.30 45.03
C GLY A 962 -70.04 5.58 44.87
N THR A 963 -69.93 4.71 43.87
CA THR A 963 -68.69 3.95 43.58
C THR A 963 -68.14 4.29 42.20
N LEU A 964 -66.92 4.80 42.17
CA LEU A 964 -66.08 4.99 40.99
C LEU A 964 -65.26 3.70 40.73
N THR A 965 -65.13 3.31 39.48
CA THR A 965 -64.10 2.37 39.01
C THR A 965 -63.50 2.90 37.72
N VAL A 966 -62.17 3.00 37.67
CA VAL A 966 -61.36 3.40 36.51
C VAL A 966 -60.55 2.18 36.08
N ASN A 967 -60.60 1.81 34.81
CA ASN A 967 -59.94 0.62 34.27
C ASN A 967 -58.65 1.01 33.51
N GLY A 968 -57.71 0.07 33.40
CA GLY A 968 -56.42 0.29 32.73
C GLY A 968 -56.50 0.39 31.21
N ASP A 969 -57.71 0.35 30.64
CA ASP A 969 -58.00 0.57 29.22
C ASP A 969 -58.57 1.96 28.92
N GLY A 970 -58.69 2.85 29.92
CA GLY A 970 -59.26 4.20 29.78
C GLY A 970 -60.77 4.28 30.07
N SER A 971 -61.48 3.15 30.14
CA SER A 971 -62.89 3.15 30.52
C SER A 971 -63.09 3.41 32.02
N PHE A 972 -64.16 4.12 32.38
CA PHE A 972 -64.52 4.31 33.78
C PHE A 972 -66.04 4.38 33.99
N SER A 973 -66.47 4.20 35.24
CA SER A 973 -67.88 4.33 35.62
C SER A 973 -68.04 4.89 37.03
N LEU A 974 -69.07 5.72 37.24
CA LEU A 974 -69.48 6.23 38.54
C LEU A 974 -70.93 5.80 38.80
N THR A 975 -71.11 4.85 39.71
CA THR A 975 -72.39 4.18 39.98
C THR A 975 -73.05 4.71 41.25
N ASN A 976 -74.34 5.06 41.15
CA ASN A 976 -75.17 5.57 42.23
C ASN A 976 -74.50 6.68 43.08
N PRO A 977 -73.97 7.77 42.49
CA PRO A 977 -73.50 8.92 43.28
C PRO A 977 -74.70 9.58 43.97
N THR A 978 -74.59 9.89 45.26
CA THR A 978 -75.72 10.36 46.10
C THR A 978 -75.55 11.76 46.67
N VAL A 979 -74.38 12.38 46.47
CA VAL A 979 -74.06 13.73 46.92
C VAL A 979 -73.86 14.62 45.69
N PRO A 980 -74.67 15.67 45.48
CA PRO A 980 -74.50 16.58 44.35
C PRO A 980 -73.29 17.48 44.53
N GLY A 981 -72.56 17.71 43.44
CA GLY A 981 -71.32 18.50 43.45
C GLY A 981 -70.59 18.38 42.11
N SER A 982 -69.58 19.25 41.93
CA SER A 982 -68.49 18.95 41.01
C SER A 982 -67.46 18.13 41.78
N TYR A 983 -66.92 17.09 41.16
CA TYR A 983 -65.95 16.18 41.73
C TYR A 983 -64.78 16.00 40.78
N ASN A 984 -63.56 15.83 41.31
CA ASN A 984 -62.42 15.42 40.50
C ASN A 984 -61.64 14.24 41.08
N PHE A 985 -60.84 13.61 40.22
CA PHE A 985 -59.81 12.65 40.58
C PHE A 985 -58.69 12.70 39.53
N ASP A 986 -57.51 12.25 39.91
CA ASP A 986 -56.32 12.26 39.07
C ASP A 986 -56.01 10.81 38.64
N TYR A 987 -55.50 10.60 37.42
CA TYR A 987 -55.01 9.29 36.92
C TYR A 987 -53.57 9.41 36.42
N GLN A 988 -52.81 8.32 36.47
CA GLN A 988 -51.42 8.27 36.03
C GLN A 988 -51.22 7.27 34.88
N LEU A 989 -50.69 7.79 33.78
CA LEU A 989 -50.06 7.00 32.72
C LEU A 989 -48.61 6.67 33.09
N SER A 990 -48.17 5.44 32.81
CA SER A 990 -46.78 5.03 33.01
C SER A 990 -46.28 4.11 31.89
N ASN A 991 -45.03 4.34 31.46
CA ASN A 991 -44.22 3.41 30.67
C ASN A 991 -42.76 3.39 31.18
N SER A 992 -41.86 2.73 30.44
CA SER A 992 -40.42 2.66 30.80
C SER A 992 -39.67 3.99 30.68
N ALA A 993 -40.23 4.99 30.00
CA ALA A 993 -39.64 6.31 29.80
C ALA A 993 -40.15 7.37 30.79
N GLY A 994 -41.25 7.11 31.51
CA GLY A 994 -41.73 8.04 32.53
C GLY A 994 -43.19 7.88 32.94
N THR A 995 -43.70 8.91 33.60
CA THR A 995 -45.07 9.01 34.12
C THR A 995 -45.66 10.39 33.83
N SER A 996 -46.98 10.45 33.63
CA SER A 996 -47.72 11.70 33.48
C SER A 996 -49.11 11.57 34.10
N ASP A 997 -49.60 12.66 34.71
CA ASP A 997 -50.82 12.67 35.52
C ASP A 997 -51.85 13.64 34.89
N GLY A 998 -53.11 13.20 34.76
CA GLY A 998 -54.23 13.99 34.22
C GLY A 998 -55.43 14.07 35.17
N THR A 999 -56.19 15.18 35.14
CA THR A 999 -57.30 15.44 36.08
C THR A 999 -58.67 15.26 35.44
N VAL A 1000 -59.49 14.32 35.93
CA VAL A 1000 -60.86 14.05 35.47
C VAL A 1000 -61.88 14.87 36.25
N ASN A 1001 -62.80 15.56 35.56
CA ASN A 1001 -63.81 16.42 36.18
C ASN A 1001 -65.24 15.95 35.90
N ILE A 1002 -65.97 15.53 36.95
CA ILE A 1002 -67.35 14.99 36.88
C ILE A 1002 -68.35 15.89 37.62
N LEU A 1003 -69.45 16.26 36.96
CA LEU A 1003 -70.59 16.94 37.57
C LEU A 1003 -71.68 15.92 38.00
N VAL A 1004 -71.86 15.74 39.31
CA VAL A 1004 -73.00 15.02 39.88
C VAL A 1004 -74.13 16.01 40.14
N GLY A 1005 -75.14 15.97 39.27
CA GLY A 1005 -76.28 16.88 39.30
C GLY A 1005 -77.54 16.29 39.93
N ILE A 1006 -78.51 17.15 40.25
CA ILE A 1006 -79.91 16.75 40.47
C ILE A 1006 -80.73 17.38 39.33
N PRO A 1007 -81.44 16.59 38.50
CA PRO A 1007 -82.36 17.15 37.51
C PRO A 1007 -83.49 17.91 38.22
N PRO A 1008 -84.01 19.00 37.62
CA PRO A 1008 -85.09 19.74 38.25
C PRO A 1008 -86.36 18.89 38.33
N VAL A 1009 -87.25 19.27 39.24
CA VAL A 1009 -88.64 18.81 39.27
C VAL A 1009 -89.52 20.04 39.29
N ALA A 1010 -90.15 20.31 38.15
CA ALA A 1010 -91.13 21.37 37.98
C ALA A 1010 -92.49 20.90 38.52
N VAL A 1011 -93.21 21.77 39.23
CA VAL A 1011 -94.50 21.46 39.88
C VAL A 1011 -95.62 22.27 39.22
N ALA A 1012 -96.84 21.74 39.17
CA ALA A 1012 -97.94 22.38 38.43
C ALA A 1012 -98.52 23.57 39.21
N ASP A 1013 -98.33 24.78 38.70
CA ASP A 1013 -98.72 26.04 39.35
C ASP A 1013 -100.20 26.39 39.13
N GLY A 1014 -100.87 26.89 40.17
CA GLY A 1014 -102.25 27.36 40.01
C GLY A 1014 -102.80 28.19 41.17
N VAL A 1015 -103.72 29.10 40.85
CA VAL A 1015 -104.28 30.09 41.81
C VAL A 1015 -105.16 29.47 42.93
N ASN A 1016 -105.19 28.14 43.07
CA ASN A 1016 -105.78 27.39 44.19
C ASN A 1016 -105.14 25.97 44.29
N ASP A 1017 -103.82 25.85 44.52
CA ASP A 1017 -103.26 24.55 44.93
C ASP A 1017 -103.82 24.12 46.31
N PRO A 1018 -104.31 22.87 46.46
CA PRO A 1018 -104.66 22.28 47.75
C PRO A 1018 -103.58 21.34 48.33
N ALA A 1019 -102.42 21.17 47.68
CA ALA A 1019 -101.42 20.16 48.02
C ALA A 1019 -100.49 20.53 49.19
N THR A 1020 -100.18 21.82 49.43
CA THR A 1020 -99.42 22.24 50.62
C THR A 1020 -100.27 22.94 51.69
N THR A 1021 -99.91 22.75 52.96
CA THR A 1021 -100.70 23.26 54.12
C THR A 1021 -99.96 24.32 54.94
N THR A 1022 -98.90 24.93 54.38
CA THR A 1022 -98.01 25.84 55.10
C THR A 1022 -97.60 27.11 54.36
N VAL A 1023 -97.86 27.23 53.05
CA VAL A 1023 -97.68 28.48 52.30
C VAL A 1023 -98.86 28.65 51.34
N ASN A 1024 -99.46 29.84 51.30
CA ASN A 1024 -100.40 30.17 50.22
C ASN A 1024 -99.59 30.70 49.03
N GLU A 1025 -99.80 30.14 47.84
CA GLU A 1025 -99.16 30.59 46.62
C GLU A 1025 -99.83 31.88 46.10
N GLU A 1026 -99.20 33.03 46.34
CA GLU A 1026 -99.56 34.28 45.66
C GLU A 1026 -98.72 34.41 44.38
N LEU A 1027 -99.23 33.94 43.24
CA LEU A 1027 -98.53 34.05 41.96
C LEU A 1027 -98.45 35.53 41.51
N TYR A 1028 -97.26 36.12 41.59
CA TYR A 1028 -97.02 37.54 41.31
C TYR A 1028 -97.03 37.86 39.80
N VAL A 1029 -98.23 38.04 39.23
CA VAL A 1029 -98.42 38.53 37.85
C VAL A 1029 -98.35 40.06 37.79
N LEU A 1030 -97.38 40.60 37.06
CA LEU A 1030 -97.28 42.06 36.84
C LEU A 1030 -98.27 42.51 35.76
N PHE A 1031 -99.41 43.07 36.17
CA PHE A 1031 -100.41 43.64 35.28
C PHE A 1031 -100.01 45.04 34.79
N LEU A 1032 -99.76 45.16 33.48
CA LEU A 1032 -99.45 46.42 32.81
C LEU A 1032 -100.62 46.87 31.92
N ASP A 1033 -100.94 48.17 31.93
CA ASP A 1033 -101.92 48.74 31.00
C ASP A 1033 -101.36 48.94 29.58
N ALA A 1034 -102.21 49.41 28.65
CA ALA A 1034 -101.83 49.67 27.26
C ALA A 1034 -100.78 50.79 27.07
N THR A 1035 -100.29 51.42 28.15
CA THR A 1035 -99.21 52.42 28.16
C THR A 1035 -97.98 51.96 28.95
N GLY A 1036 -98.00 50.74 29.51
CA GLY A 1036 -96.93 50.20 30.34
C GLY A 1036 -96.96 50.67 31.80
N GLN A 1037 -98.09 51.21 32.28
CA GLN A 1037 -98.26 51.57 33.69
C GLN A 1037 -98.78 50.38 34.50
N VAL A 1038 -98.26 50.22 35.72
CA VAL A 1038 -98.59 49.12 36.63
C VAL A 1038 -99.98 49.32 37.24
N TYR A 1039 -100.88 48.36 37.05
CA TYR A 1039 -102.29 48.47 37.46
C TYR A 1039 -102.55 48.10 38.93
N ASN A 1040 -101.65 47.35 39.58
CA ASN A 1040 -101.69 47.03 41.01
C ASN A 1040 -100.27 46.92 41.59
N ALA A 1041 -100.04 47.48 42.78
CA ALA A 1041 -98.71 47.53 43.41
C ALA A 1041 -98.80 47.36 44.95
N SER A 1042 -98.71 46.11 45.40
CA SER A 1042 -98.42 45.76 46.80
C SER A 1042 -96.90 45.82 47.06
N PRO A 1043 -96.45 46.04 48.31
CA PRO A 1043 -95.02 46.15 48.63
C PRO A 1043 -94.29 44.80 48.48
N PHE A 1044 -93.23 44.79 47.68
CA PHE A 1044 -92.44 43.59 47.37
C PHE A 1044 -91.65 43.07 48.58
N THR A 1045 -91.83 41.78 48.89
CA THR A 1045 -90.89 40.94 49.64
C THR A 1045 -90.77 39.59 48.92
N ALA A 1046 -89.56 39.20 48.53
CA ALA A 1046 -89.35 38.14 47.55
C ALA A 1046 -89.70 36.73 48.07
N PHE A 1047 -90.81 36.17 47.56
CA PHE A 1047 -91.19 34.76 47.60
C PHE A 1047 -92.05 34.45 46.35
N GLY A 1048 -91.75 33.36 45.64
CA GLY A 1048 -92.63 32.77 44.61
C GLY A 1048 -92.80 33.55 43.29
N GLY A 1049 -91.95 33.22 42.30
CA GLY A 1049 -92.42 33.14 40.90
C GLY A 1049 -93.02 31.75 40.65
N LEU A 1050 -93.08 31.30 39.38
CA LEU A 1050 -93.32 29.89 39.03
C LEU A 1050 -92.34 28.95 39.77
N LEU A 1051 -91.08 29.37 39.88
CA LEU A 1051 -90.02 28.67 40.64
C LEU A 1051 -90.22 28.63 42.17
N GLY A 1052 -91.45 28.79 42.67
CA GLY A 1052 -91.79 28.94 44.09
C GLY A 1052 -92.00 27.63 44.84
N ASN A 1053 -92.51 26.60 44.16
CA ASN A 1053 -92.76 25.25 44.66
C ASN A 1053 -91.81 24.20 44.03
N ASP A 1054 -91.18 24.57 42.90
CA ASP A 1054 -90.18 23.79 42.16
C ASP A 1054 -88.98 23.33 42.98
N THR A 1055 -88.46 22.15 42.62
CA THR A 1055 -87.12 21.73 42.98
C THR A 1055 -86.16 22.08 41.85
N LEU A 1056 -85.41 23.18 41.98
CA LEU A 1056 -84.44 23.64 40.97
C LEU A 1056 -83.26 22.68 40.73
N GLY A 1057 -83.11 21.62 41.53
CA GLY A 1057 -82.02 20.66 41.39
C GLY A 1057 -80.63 21.24 41.65
N PHE A 1058 -79.61 20.64 41.04
CA PHE A 1058 -78.21 21.08 41.11
C PHE A 1058 -77.49 20.80 39.79
N PRO A 1059 -76.77 21.77 39.18
CA PRO A 1059 -76.80 23.21 39.50
C PRO A 1059 -78.23 23.77 39.40
N ALA A 1060 -78.50 24.93 40.01
CA ALA A 1060 -79.86 25.46 40.08
C ALA A 1060 -80.43 25.75 38.67
N ALA A 1061 -81.59 25.17 38.37
CA ALA A 1061 -82.30 25.33 37.12
C ALA A 1061 -82.94 26.71 36.95
N SER A 1062 -83.26 27.03 35.71
CA SER A 1062 -84.01 28.22 35.31
C SER A 1062 -85.03 27.86 34.24
N ILE A 1063 -86.05 28.69 34.04
CA ILE A 1063 -86.99 28.47 32.92
C ILE A 1063 -86.26 28.77 31.61
N THR A 1064 -86.20 27.82 30.70
CA THR A 1064 -85.59 28.01 29.37
C THR A 1064 -86.63 28.25 28.29
N SER A 1065 -87.81 27.64 28.40
CA SER A 1065 -88.90 27.78 27.42
C SER A 1065 -90.29 27.60 28.02
N PHE A 1066 -91.32 28.06 27.30
CA PHE A 1066 -92.74 27.91 27.61
C PHE A 1066 -93.60 27.85 26.33
N GLY A 1067 -94.80 27.29 26.43
CA GLY A 1067 -95.72 27.06 25.30
C GLY A 1067 -96.86 26.12 25.67
N ASP A 1068 -97.49 25.45 24.70
CA ASP A 1068 -98.62 24.51 24.92
C ASP A 1068 -99.88 25.19 25.54
N GLY A 1069 -100.95 24.42 25.81
CA GLY A 1069 -102.20 24.91 26.37
C GLY A 1069 -102.91 25.94 25.49
N ASP A 1070 -103.32 27.07 26.07
CA ASP A 1070 -103.94 28.21 25.38
C ASP A 1070 -102.94 29.07 24.58
N LEU A 1071 -101.62 28.87 24.75
CA LEU A 1071 -100.62 29.38 23.80
C LEU A 1071 -100.54 28.47 22.56
N GLY A 1072 -100.77 27.17 22.75
CA GLY A 1072 -100.64 26.13 21.74
C GLY A 1072 -99.18 25.79 21.42
N GLY A 1073 -98.98 24.91 20.44
CA GLY A 1073 -97.65 24.41 20.10
C GLY A 1073 -97.10 23.43 21.14
N PHE A 1074 -95.78 23.43 21.33
CA PHE A 1074 -95.10 22.69 22.39
C PHE A 1074 -94.50 23.65 23.43
N VAL A 1075 -94.20 23.13 24.62
CA VAL A 1075 -93.50 23.85 25.70
C VAL A 1075 -92.17 24.51 25.28
N THR A 1076 -91.55 24.02 24.20
CA THR A 1076 -90.29 24.54 23.63
C THR A 1076 -90.45 25.75 22.71
N ASP A 1077 -91.67 26.11 22.29
CA ASP A 1077 -91.88 26.97 21.13
C ASP A 1077 -91.60 28.47 21.41
N HIS A 1078 -91.51 28.87 22.68
CA HIS A 1078 -91.13 30.22 23.10
C HIS A 1078 -90.02 30.17 24.15
N ALA A 1079 -88.88 30.80 23.89
CA ALA A 1079 -87.80 30.90 24.87
C ALA A 1079 -88.18 31.84 26.02
N ALA A 1080 -87.68 31.60 27.23
CA ALA A 1080 -87.91 32.47 28.38
C ALA A 1080 -87.47 33.93 28.11
N GLY A 1081 -88.24 34.88 28.62
CA GLY A 1081 -88.15 36.31 28.29
C GLY A 1081 -88.88 36.73 27.00
N SER A 1082 -89.42 35.79 26.21
CA SER A 1082 -90.23 36.10 25.02
C SER A 1082 -91.63 36.60 25.39
N SER A 1083 -92.19 37.48 24.56
CA SER A 1083 -93.57 37.98 24.72
C SER A 1083 -94.53 37.37 23.70
N VAL A 1084 -95.58 36.71 24.18
CA VAL A 1084 -96.53 35.92 23.37
C VAL A 1084 -97.95 36.50 23.48
N ALA A 1085 -98.66 36.59 22.35
CA ALA A 1085 -99.99 37.21 22.31
C ALA A 1085 -101.10 36.22 22.71
N LEU A 1086 -101.91 36.61 23.70
CA LEU A 1086 -103.12 35.91 24.14
C LEU A 1086 -104.39 36.62 23.61
N ALA A 1087 -105.54 35.96 23.76
CA ALA A 1087 -106.85 36.46 23.35
C ALA A 1087 -107.37 37.63 24.23
N GLY A 1088 -106.65 38.76 24.22
CA GLY A 1088 -106.92 39.91 25.08
C GLY A 1088 -105.74 40.35 25.94
N GLY A 1089 -104.50 40.03 25.56
CA GLY A 1089 -103.30 40.51 26.26
C GLY A 1089 -101.99 39.96 25.67
N THR A 1090 -100.88 40.21 26.35
CA THR A 1090 -99.56 39.62 26.02
C THR A 1090 -98.93 39.04 27.29
N LEU A 1091 -98.55 37.77 27.25
CA LEU A 1091 -97.84 37.04 28.31
C LEU A 1091 -96.33 37.14 28.11
N THR A 1092 -95.55 37.16 29.19
CA THR A 1092 -94.09 36.97 29.17
C THR A 1092 -93.68 36.21 30.43
N VAL A 1093 -92.95 35.11 30.24
CA VAL A 1093 -92.43 34.25 31.32
C VAL A 1093 -90.92 34.36 31.30
N ASN A 1094 -90.32 34.85 32.38
CA ASN A 1094 -88.87 35.04 32.49
C ASN A 1094 -88.18 33.81 33.07
N SER A 1095 -86.85 33.71 32.88
CA SER A 1095 -86.04 32.58 33.35
C SER A 1095 -85.95 32.46 34.88
N ASP A 1096 -86.24 33.55 35.61
CA ASP A 1096 -86.38 33.61 37.07
C ASP A 1096 -87.77 33.20 37.60
N GLY A 1097 -88.67 32.76 36.71
CA GLY A 1097 -90.05 32.40 37.05
C GLY A 1097 -91.03 33.57 37.17
N SER A 1098 -90.60 34.81 36.93
CA SER A 1098 -91.50 35.96 36.99
C SER A 1098 -92.40 36.07 35.74
N ILE A 1099 -93.67 36.41 35.95
CA ILE A 1099 -94.67 36.56 34.87
C ILE A 1099 -95.09 38.03 34.73
N THR A 1100 -95.02 38.54 33.50
CA THR A 1100 -95.61 39.84 33.12
C THR A 1100 -96.80 39.62 32.18
N LEU A 1101 -97.89 40.34 32.42
CA LEU A 1101 -99.12 40.24 31.63
C LEU A 1101 -99.64 41.63 31.25
N VAL A 1102 -99.63 41.92 29.95
CA VAL A 1102 -99.94 43.26 29.40
C VAL A 1102 -101.36 43.30 28.84
N ASN A 1103 -102.10 44.36 29.18
CA ASN A 1103 -103.41 44.75 28.62
C ASN A 1103 -104.56 43.74 28.82
N ALA A 1104 -104.50 42.94 29.90
CA ALA A 1104 -105.33 41.77 30.22
C ALA A 1104 -106.88 41.93 30.32
N LEU A 1105 -107.45 43.07 29.93
CA LEU A 1105 -108.83 43.51 30.21
C LEU A 1105 -109.96 42.68 29.56
N ALA A 1106 -109.65 41.58 28.88
CA ALA A 1106 -110.62 40.65 28.29
C ALA A 1106 -110.43 39.18 28.70
N LEU A 1107 -109.44 38.86 29.54
CA LEU A 1107 -109.12 37.49 29.98
C LEU A 1107 -110.08 36.99 31.09
N GLY A 1108 -111.39 37.02 30.84
CA GLY A 1108 -112.43 36.56 31.79
C GLY A 1108 -112.55 35.04 31.90
N ALA A 1109 -111.43 34.32 31.96
CA ALA A 1109 -111.36 32.87 31.93
C ALA A 1109 -110.08 32.33 32.59
N THR A 1110 -110.10 31.05 32.95
CA THR A 1110 -108.89 30.25 33.16
C THR A 1110 -108.10 30.18 31.86
N ASN A 1111 -106.78 30.33 31.91
CA ASN A 1111 -105.85 30.09 30.80
C ASN A 1111 -104.81 29.08 31.28
N THR A 1112 -104.41 28.09 30.47
CA THR A 1112 -103.27 27.21 30.80
C THR A 1112 -102.14 27.28 29.78
N PHE A 1113 -100.92 27.00 30.23
CA PHE A 1113 -99.72 26.85 29.39
C PHE A 1113 -98.67 26.05 30.18
N SER A 1114 -97.68 25.48 29.51
CA SER A 1114 -96.58 24.74 30.15
C SER A 1114 -95.27 25.53 30.13
N TYR A 1115 -94.39 25.30 31.10
CA TYR A 1115 -92.99 25.75 31.06
C TYR A 1115 -92.00 24.59 31.25
N ARG A 1116 -90.78 24.80 30.75
CA ARG A 1116 -89.62 23.94 30.93
C ARG A 1116 -88.67 24.55 31.93
N LEU A 1117 -88.45 23.83 33.03
CA LEU A 1117 -87.37 24.06 33.97
C LEU A 1117 -86.16 23.19 33.58
N GLU A 1118 -84.97 23.79 33.46
CA GLU A 1118 -83.80 23.12 32.90
C GLU A 1118 -82.50 23.52 33.62
N ASN A 1119 -81.66 22.53 33.90
CA ASN A 1119 -80.27 22.68 34.34
C ASN A 1119 -79.35 21.70 33.60
N ALA A 1120 -78.06 21.73 33.90
CA ALA A 1120 -77.09 20.82 33.30
C ALA A 1120 -77.42 19.33 33.52
N ALA A 1121 -78.18 18.97 34.56
CA ALA A 1121 -78.51 17.60 34.92
C ALA A 1121 -79.83 17.08 34.32
N GLY A 1122 -80.65 17.93 33.70
CA GLY A 1122 -81.87 17.53 33.00
C GLY A 1122 -82.94 18.61 32.87
N VAL A 1123 -84.09 18.18 32.36
CA VAL A 1123 -85.28 19.01 32.11
C VAL A 1123 -86.50 18.47 32.87
N SER A 1124 -87.42 19.36 33.23
CA SER A 1124 -88.75 19.03 33.72
C SER A 1124 -89.77 20.01 33.16
N ASP A 1125 -90.82 19.49 32.54
CA ASP A 1125 -91.90 20.26 31.94
C ASP A 1125 -93.18 20.13 32.79
N THR A 1126 -93.89 21.23 33.05
CA THR A 1126 -95.11 21.26 33.89
C THR A 1126 -96.14 22.28 33.40
N GLU A 1127 -97.42 22.12 33.76
CA GLU A 1127 -98.54 22.99 33.39
C GLU A 1127 -98.83 24.07 34.46
N VAL A 1128 -99.12 25.28 34.01
CA VAL A 1128 -99.53 26.46 34.79
C VAL A 1128 -100.98 26.79 34.49
N THR A 1129 -101.77 27.07 35.53
CA THR A 1129 -103.16 27.51 35.42
C THR A 1129 -103.33 28.94 35.94
N LEU A 1130 -103.37 29.90 35.02
CA LEU A 1130 -103.65 31.31 35.33
C LEU A 1130 -105.15 31.56 35.43
N PHE A 1131 -105.58 32.23 36.51
CA PHE A 1131 -106.95 32.74 36.67
C PHE A 1131 -106.93 34.25 36.82
N VAL A 1132 -107.53 34.97 35.85
CA VAL A 1132 -107.61 36.43 35.83
C VAL A 1132 -109.05 36.86 36.19
N VAL A 1133 -109.18 37.92 36.99
CA VAL A 1133 -110.41 38.32 37.72
C VAL A 1133 -110.89 39.72 37.32
#